data_AF-A0A844DQG8-F1
#
_entry.id   AF-A0A844DQG8-F1
#
_cell.length_a   1.000
_cell.length_b   1.000
_cell.length_c   1.000
_cell.angle_alpha   90.00
_cell.angle_beta   90.00
_cell.angle_gamma   90.00
#
_symmetry.space_group_name_H-M   'P 1'
#
loop_
_entity.id
_entity.type
_entity.pdbx_description
1 polymer ?
#
loop_
_entity_poly.entity_id
_entity_poly.type
_entity_poly.pdbx_seq_one_letter_code
_entity_poly.pdbx_strand_id
1 'polypeptide(L)'
;MKKRFVSLLLAISMIFSLMPVSAVTAFAESENGGEVTTVDSGYCGADNGGENLRWTLDNNGVLTISGSGAMKDYTWDENVRLDWYVRKKDIRSVVLDNRITHIGDYAFDKCTNIESVRYTGYTGNAGVALPESVTTIGVHAFSDTGVTGTLKLPEHLTEIDSSAFYHCGKLNGELKLPDTVKEIGGFAFNSCGFTGKLELPASLEKIGNDAFESCSGLTGKLTFPSKMNEIDFSIFHETGITEVVIPSSIKTVRDFAFDSCMNLKKVYLPTEIPKIYNRAFRGCDNVKFYYPAYKADWMTQTSKFLDSTLNADKDAVKPSEVNTWRPICYYVDVTFDAGSGKFQNGEQKHIVKGNENELYRTENLTEAMVTAIGTPKQSGYHFAGWSLKQNGSVDDVLPVADGYMTIADNGKNDFGGVEDGMTLYAVYTSAASVKINGIDGEATAIKAGKEHEFTLTGKENTDTGATVTLELNDSTNAKLEYYNSTTEKWQEVTDAFNVRDVNGMSFRVAVPKNADDATVTLTAVVKDAKGNEIEDGGDSKTFKVNKYVNAKVTITDLDGTTVKAGEAQNFTVNVTPNDDANTGAKAKITVSGANADAVEKIQYKDGETWKDVPGEGLSIDEINNTEFKLITKADANDGDVTITVTAKKANGTEIDKKVAAVTVKKHENAAVTIDGLDGTTVKAGEAKEFTVNVTPNDDTIDKVTFGTTSGEVQWSSDNGTTWTTVPGDVDYSDLTGKQFRVVPAADAANGTVTVTVTAKKADGTEAAKKDASFTVTKKEEPVTPGGGSTGGGENPGENPGSGSTTPKRKLEIADGTLTSVTVKDENGNLKDITDTITKDLDGKYEIPVGAKVTVTAKDAPEGMKFGEWSISDKTLLSDPDVPSTEKDLIFTMPDNPDGVKLSVVYLEESIGEEPNLVEKGALAGTVVVGSAALLYQGHMLGTELYLRYLLPHGAVIPQNRACCCGRMPKIRNLSAPLSTAI
;
A
#
# COMPACT_ATOMS: atom_id res chain seq x y z
N MET A 1 -54.28 12.62 37.74
CA MET A 1 -53.80 11.84 38.92
C MET A 1 -52.45 12.32 39.47
N LYS A 2 -51.35 12.45 38.68
CA LYS A 2 -50.00 12.76 39.19
C LYS A 2 -49.89 13.91 40.24
N LYS A 3 -50.61 15.04 40.09
CA LYS A 3 -50.56 16.15 41.08
C LYS A 3 -51.09 15.79 42.48
N ARG A 4 -52.08 14.87 42.61
CA ARG A 4 -52.57 14.43 43.94
C ARG A 4 -51.60 13.48 44.64
N PHE A 5 -50.81 12.72 43.88
CA PHE A 5 -49.79 11.81 44.42
C PHE A 5 -48.61 12.58 45.04
N VAL A 6 -48.15 13.65 44.38
CA VAL A 6 -47.06 14.49 44.90
C VAL A 6 -47.47 15.27 46.16
N SER A 7 -48.72 15.78 46.22
CA SER A 7 -49.24 16.40 47.46
C SER A 7 -49.43 15.39 48.59
N LEU A 8 -49.75 14.12 48.30
CA LEU A 8 -49.84 13.07 49.33
C LEU A 8 -48.46 12.72 49.89
N LEU A 9 -47.45 12.58 49.02
CA LEU A 9 -46.04 12.37 49.42
C LEU A 9 -45.49 13.53 50.26
N LEU A 10 -45.77 14.78 49.89
CA LEU A 10 -45.39 15.95 50.70
C LEU A 10 -46.14 16.03 52.04
N ALA A 11 -47.41 15.66 52.09
CA ALA A 11 -48.18 15.59 53.34
C ALA A 11 -47.63 14.51 54.29
N ILE A 12 -47.31 13.33 53.77
CA ILE A 12 -46.69 12.24 54.54
C ILE A 12 -45.29 12.67 55.03
N SER A 13 -44.50 13.33 54.18
CA SER A 13 -43.18 13.89 54.55
C SER A 13 -43.25 14.89 55.70
N MET A 14 -44.26 15.77 55.75
CA MET A 14 -44.41 16.75 56.84
C MET A 14 -44.96 16.16 58.14
N ILE A 15 -45.69 15.04 58.07
CA ILE A 15 -46.20 14.35 59.26
C ILE A 15 -45.06 13.65 60.02
N PHE A 16 -44.05 13.10 59.32
CA PHE A 16 -42.88 12.48 59.96
C PHE A 16 -41.93 13.47 60.65
N SER A 17 -41.92 14.74 60.28
CA SER A 17 -41.02 15.75 60.87
C SER A 17 -41.50 16.39 62.19
N LEU A 18 -42.69 16.01 62.69
CA LEU A 18 -43.35 16.68 63.83
C LEU A 18 -43.73 15.75 65.00
N MET A 19 -43.33 14.48 64.96
CA MET A 19 -43.55 13.56 66.09
C MET A 19 -42.39 13.62 67.09
N PRO A 20 -42.65 13.66 68.41
CA PRO A 20 -41.61 13.49 69.42
C PRO A 20 -41.02 12.07 69.36
N VAL A 21 -39.75 11.94 69.77
CA VAL A 21 -38.91 10.72 69.64
C VAL A 21 -39.52 9.47 70.30
N SER A 22 -40.49 9.63 71.21
CA SER A 22 -41.23 8.55 71.86
C SER A 22 -42.27 7.83 70.98
N ALA A 23 -42.49 8.24 69.72
CA ALA A 23 -43.49 7.64 68.82
C ALA A 23 -42.95 6.59 67.84
N VAL A 24 -41.64 6.29 67.84
CA VAL A 24 -40.99 5.36 66.87
C VAL A 24 -41.19 3.88 67.25
N THR A 25 -41.74 3.59 68.44
CA THR A 25 -41.96 2.22 68.95
C THR A 25 -43.15 1.48 68.32
N ALA A 26 -43.95 2.12 67.46
CA ALA A 26 -45.18 1.55 66.90
C ALA A 26 -45.08 1.18 65.40
N PHE A 27 -44.20 0.22 65.06
CA PHE A 27 -44.27 -0.55 63.81
C PHE A 27 -44.24 -2.06 64.07
N ALA A 28 -45.08 -2.49 65.01
CA ALA A 28 -45.70 -3.81 65.01
C ALA A 28 -47.21 -3.58 64.98
N GLU A 29 -47.94 -4.28 64.09
CA GLU A 29 -49.40 -4.23 64.08
C GLU A 29 -49.91 -4.92 65.36
N SER A 30 -50.43 -4.12 66.30
CA SER A 30 -51.22 -4.66 67.40
C SER A 30 -52.69 -4.72 66.99
N GLU A 31 -53.26 -5.92 66.95
CA GLU A 31 -54.70 -6.13 66.85
C GLU A 31 -55.46 -5.72 68.14
N ASN A 32 -54.74 -5.32 69.20
CA ASN A 32 -55.32 -4.86 70.47
C ASN A 32 -54.83 -3.45 70.84
N GLY A 33 -55.72 -2.46 70.70
CA GLY A 33 -55.46 -1.05 71.01
C GLY A 33 -55.36 -0.72 72.51
N GLY A 34 -54.47 -1.42 73.23
CA GLY A 34 -54.07 -1.10 74.60
C GLY A 34 -52.87 -0.15 74.65
N GLU A 35 -52.63 0.43 75.83
CA GLU A 35 -51.44 1.26 76.10
C GLU A 35 -50.17 0.39 76.12
N VAL A 36 -49.09 0.88 75.51
CA VAL A 36 -47.79 0.18 75.51
C VAL A 36 -47.13 0.36 76.87
N THR A 37 -46.92 -0.72 77.61
CA THR A 37 -46.38 -0.69 78.97
C THR A 37 -45.14 -1.58 79.07
N THR A 38 -44.08 -1.08 79.70
CA THR A 38 -42.90 -1.88 80.07
C THR A 38 -43.30 -2.99 81.03
N VAL A 39 -43.07 -4.23 80.61
CA VAL A 39 -43.30 -5.47 81.37
C VAL A 39 -42.08 -5.81 82.22
N ASP A 40 -40.88 -5.51 81.72
CA ASP A 40 -39.62 -5.85 82.39
C ASP A 40 -38.46 -4.95 81.91
N SER A 41 -37.40 -4.80 82.70
CA SER A 41 -36.24 -3.94 82.35
C SER A 41 -35.00 -4.20 83.20
N GLY A 42 -33.81 -3.95 82.64
CA GLY A 42 -32.53 -4.12 83.34
C GLY A 42 -31.32 -3.61 82.56
N TYR A 43 -30.14 -4.19 82.83
CA TYR A 43 -28.85 -3.77 82.26
C TYR A 43 -28.19 -4.91 81.45
N CYS A 44 -27.33 -4.55 80.48
CA CYS A 44 -26.72 -5.53 79.57
C CYS A 44 -25.34 -5.12 79.00
N GLY A 45 -24.57 -4.31 79.74
CA GLY A 45 -23.20 -3.92 79.39
C GLY A 45 -22.13 -4.65 80.20
N ALA A 46 -20.88 -4.64 79.71
CA ALA A 46 -19.76 -5.34 80.35
C ALA A 46 -19.20 -4.62 81.61
N ASP A 47 -18.75 -5.41 82.59
CA ASP A 47 -18.38 -4.94 83.93
C ASP A 47 -16.99 -4.29 84.01
N ASN A 48 -16.95 -2.95 83.94
CA ASN A 48 -16.04 -2.10 84.72
C ASN A 48 -16.59 -0.66 84.74
N GLY A 49 -17.78 -0.50 85.35
CA GLY A 49 -18.61 0.72 85.30
C GLY A 49 -19.80 0.65 84.31
N GLY A 50 -20.16 -0.55 83.86
CA GLY A 50 -21.06 -0.80 82.72
C GLY A 50 -22.57 -0.73 83.00
N GLU A 51 -23.11 0.43 83.35
CA GLU A 51 -24.58 0.68 83.32
C GLU A 51 -25.07 1.34 82.00
N ASN A 52 -24.19 1.41 81.00
CA ASN A 52 -24.39 2.19 79.77
C ASN A 52 -25.35 1.58 78.75
N LEU A 53 -25.64 0.27 78.84
CA LEU A 53 -26.65 -0.41 78.02
C LEU A 53 -27.80 -0.88 78.92
N ARG A 54 -29.01 -0.43 78.58
CA ARG A 54 -30.25 -0.70 79.30
C ARG A 54 -31.26 -1.35 78.37
N TRP A 55 -31.92 -2.39 78.86
CA TRP A 55 -32.96 -3.07 78.10
C TRP A 55 -34.34 -2.87 78.74
N THR A 56 -35.37 -2.86 77.91
CA THR A 56 -36.79 -2.83 78.31
C THR A 56 -37.59 -3.76 77.41
N LEU A 57 -38.47 -4.56 77.98
CA LEU A 57 -39.43 -5.40 77.26
C LEU A 57 -40.84 -4.83 77.45
N ASP A 58 -41.60 -4.64 76.37
CA ASP A 58 -42.99 -4.19 76.42
C ASP A 58 -44.03 -5.33 76.37
N ASN A 59 -45.30 -4.97 76.53
CA ASN A 59 -46.44 -5.89 76.47
C ASN A 59 -46.79 -6.39 75.05
N ASN A 60 -46.14 -5.89 74.00
CA ASN A 60 -46.25 -6.40 72.63
C ASN A 60 -45.14 -7.41 72.30
N GLY A 61 -44.15 -7.58 73.19
CA GLY A 61 -42.99 -8.45 72.98
C GLY A 61 -41.81 -7.76 72.29
N VAL A 62 -41.72 -6.43 72.33
CA VAL A 62 -40.59 -5.67 71.80
C VAL A 62 -39.53 -5.51 72.88
N LEU A 63 -38.36 -6.14 72.69
CA LEU A 63 -37.18 -5.95 73.52
C LEU A 63 -36.33 -4.80 72.96
N THR A 64 -36.36 -3.64 73.60
CA THR A 64 -35.53 -2.49 73.22
C THR A 64 -34.26 -2.43 74.07
N ILE A 65 -33.09 -2.51 73.43
CA ILE A 65 -31.76 -2.30 74.04
C ILE A 65 -31.27 -0.91 73.64
N SER A 66 -31.08 -0.05 74.64
CA SER A 66 -30.77 1.38 74.51
C SER A 66 -29.41 1.73 75.11
N GLY A 67 -28.70 2.71 74.54
CA GLY A 67 -27.40 3.18 75.04
C GLY A 67 -26.24 3.02 74.04
N SER A 68 -25.00 2.97 74.53
CA SER A 68 -23.82 2.88 73.66
C SER A 68 -22.70 2.03 74.24
N GLY A 69 -22.01 1.27 73.38
CA GLY A 69 -20.89 0.40 73.74
C GLY A 69 -21.17 -1.08 73.47
N ALA A 70 -20.34 -1.96 74.03
CA ALA A 70 -20.45 -3.41 73.86
C ALA A 70 -21.53 -4.01 74.79
N MET A 71 -22.33 -4.94 74.26
CA MET A 71 -23.09 -5.85 75.09
C MET A 71 -22.15 -6.73 75.91
N LYS A 72 -22.61 -7.23 77.06
CA LYS A 72 -21.88 -8.22 77.85
C LYS A 72 -21.87 -9.58 77.14
N ASP A 73 -20.78 -10.33 77.28
CA ASP A 73 -20.73 -11.75 76.92
C ASP A 73 -21.35 -12.59 78.02
N TYR A 74 -22.36 -13.38 77.66
CA TYR A 74 -23.07 -14.25 78.59
C TYR A 74 -22.56 -15.69 78.48
N THR A 75 -22.95 -16.52 79.44
CA THR A 75 -22.59 -17.94 79.44
C THR A 75 -23.81 -18.80 79.19
N TRP A 76 -23.57 -20.04 78.74
CA TRP A 76 -24.63 -21.05 78.56
C TRP A 76 -25.28 -21.51 79.88
N ASP A 77 -24.67 -21.24 81.03
CA ASP A 77 -25.16 -21.70 82.33
C ASP A 77 -26.55 -21.12 82.62
N GLU A 78 -27.54 -22.01 82.76
CA GLU A 78 -28.93 -21.64 82.98
C GLU A 78 -29.15 -20.82 84.27
N ASN A 79 -28.19 -20.89 85.20
CA ASN A 79 -28.20 -20.18 86.48
C ASN A 79 -27.55 -18.76 86.41
N VAL A 80 -26.97 -18.39 85.26
CA VAL A 80 -26.25 -17.11 85.06
C VAL A 80 -26.73 -16.39 83.77
N ARG A 81 -27.90 -16.78 83.25
CA ARG A 81 -28.47 -16.22 82.01
C ARG A 81 -28.89 -14.75 82.13
N LEU A 82 -29.02 -14.12 80.96
CA LEU A 82 -29.58 -12.78 80.76
C LEU A 82 -30.91 -12.58 81.48
N ASP A 83 -31.11 -11.39 82.07
CA ASP A 83 -32.36 -11.04 82.78
C ASP A 83 -33.60 -11.17 81.88
N TRP A 84 -33.52 -10.89 80.57
CA TRP A 84 -34.65 -11.06 79.65
C TRP A 84 -34.91 -12.52 79.23
N TYR A 85 -33.97 -13.43 79.49
CA TYR A 85 -34.07 -14.82 79.02
C TYR A 85 -35.23 -15.60 79.67
N VAL A 86 -35.59 -15.26 80.91
CA VAL A 86 -36.78 -15.84 81.57
C VAL A 86 -38.08 -15.56 80.80
N ARG A 87 -38.08 -14.52 79.94
CA ARG A 87 -39.17 -14.13 79.05
C ARG A 87 -38.89 -14.41 77.57
N LYS A 88 -37.95 -15.29 77.21
CA LYS A 88 -37.59 -15.58 75.81
C LYS A 88 -38.74 -16.05 74.90
N LYS A 89 -39.87 -16.50 75.48
CA LYS A 89 -41.09 -16.86 74.75
C LYS A 89 -42.02 -15.67 74.49
N ASP A 90 -41.87 -14.59 75.26
CA ASP A 90 -42.66 -13.36 75.16
C ASP A 90 -42.04 -12.39 74.14
N ILE A 91 -40.71 -12.46 73.91
CA ILE A 91 -39.99 -11.60 72.95
C ILE A 91 -40.32 -12.02 71.52
N ARG A 92 -40.88 -11.08 70.74
CA ARG A 92 -41.22 -11.20 69.32
C ARG A 92 -40.32 -10.38 68.41
N SER A 93 -39.80 -9.26 68.88
CA SER A 93 -38.85 -8.44 68.13
C SER A 93 -37.84 -7.75 69.04
N VAL A 94 -36.70 -7.38 68.47
CA VAL A 94 -35.61 -6.68 69.16
C VAL A 94 -35.31 -5.36 68.47
N VAL A 95 -35.16 -4.29 69.24
CA VAL A 95 -34.73 -2.96 68.78
C VAL A 95 -33.42 -2.59 69.46
N LEU A 96 -32.36 -2.40 68.68
CA LEU A 96 -30.99 -2.09 69.13
C LEU A 96 -30.67 -0.60 68.95
N ASP A 97 -30.02 0.03 69.93
CA ASP A 97 -29.46 1.38 69.74
C ASP A 97 -28.41 1.39 68.63
N ASN A 98 -28.40 2.44 67.81
CA ASN A 98 -27.45 2.55 66.70
C ASN A 98 -25.99 2.83 67.11
N ARG A 99 -25.69 2.81 68.42
CA ARG A 99 -24.36 2.99 69.03
C ARG A 99 -23.86 1.73 69.76
N ILE A 100 -24.53 0.59 69.61
CA ILE A 100 -24.04 -0.70 70.13
C ILE A 100 -22.87 -1.17 69.25
N THR A 101 -21.75 -1.54 69.86
CA THR A 101 -20.51 -1.89 69.14
C THR A 101 -20.23 -3.38 69.04
N HIS A 102 -20.95 -4.20 69.80
CA HIS A 102 -20.78 -5.64 69.87
C HIS A 102 -22.07 -6.31 70.32
N ILE A 103 -22.43 -7.42 69.69
CA ILE A 103 -23.51 -8.31 70.14
C ILE A 103 -22.87 -9.46 70.90
N GLY A 104 -23.10 -9.53 72.21
CA GLY A 104 -22.40 -10.46 73.09
C GLY A 104 -22.84 -11.92 72.97
N ASP A 105 -21.98 -12.80 73.47
CA ASP A 105 -22.19 -14.25 73.49
C ASP A 105 -23.59 -14.63 74.05
N TYR A 106 -24.28 -15.57 73.39
CA TYR A 106 -25.61 -16.10 73.73
C TYR A 106 -26.75 -15.07 73.88
N ALA A 107 -26.59 -13.81 73.45
CA ALA A 107 -27.53 -12.71 73.72
C ALA A 107 -29.01 -13.01 73.40
N PHE A 108 -29.28 -13.74 72.33
CA PHE A 108 -30.62 -14.15 71.89
C PHE A 108 -30.75 -15.67 71.67
N ASP A 109 -29.82 -16.49 72.17
CA ASP A 109 -29.82 -17.95 72.01
C ASP A 109 -31.19 -18.59 72.36
N LYS A 110 -31.72 -19.44 71.47
CA LYS A 110 -32.99 -20.16 71.61
C LYS A 110 -34.19 -19.27 71.89
N CYS A 111 -34.15 -18.00 71.50
CA CYS A 111 -35.29 -17.10 71.51
C CYS A 111 -36.13 -17.36 70.24
N THR A 112 -36.78 -18.53 70.19
CA THR A 112 -37.47 -19.11 69.02
C THR A 112 -38.63 -18.26 68.48
N ASN A 113 -39.09 -17.27 69.26
CA ASN A 113 -40.22 -16.41 68.92
C ASN A 113 -39.80 -15.03 68.39
N ILE A 114 -38.50 -14.69 68.41
CA ILE A 114 -38.01 -13.46 67.78
C ILE A 114 -38.14 -13.59 66.27
N GLU A 115 -39.04 -12.84 65.66
CA GLU A 115 -39.24 -12.80 64.21
C GLU A 115 -38.31 -11.78 63.54
N SER A 116 -37.93 -10.71 64.26
CA SER A 116 -37.02 -9.69 63.72
C SER A 116 -36.17 -8.93 64.74
N VAL A 117 -34.99 -8.51 64.30
CA VAL A 117 -34.01 -7.69 65.04
C VAL A 117 -33.67 -6.48 64.18
N ARG A 118 -33.86 -5.26 64.68
CA ARG A 118 -33.59 -4.01 63.95
C ARG A 118 -32.87 -3.00 64.84
N TYR A 119 -32.27 -1.97 64.26
CA TYR A 119 -31.71 -0.86 65.03
C TYR A 119 -32.55 0.42 64.93
N THR A 120 -32.40 1.31 65.92
CA THR A 120 -33.10 2.60 65.98
C THR A 120 -32.81 3.44 64.73
N GLY A 121 -33.85 3.75 63.95
CA GLY A 121 -33.74 4.49 62.70
C GLY A 121 -33.62 3.62 61.43
N TYR A 122 -33.58 2.29 61.55
CA TYR A 122 -33.68 1.40 60.40
C TYR A 122 -35.12 1.36 59.85
N THR A 123 -35.28 1.65 58.56
CA THR A 123 -36.59 1.70 57.86
C THR A 123 -36.77 0.59 56.81
N GLY A 124 -35.85 -0.37 56.74
CA GLY A 124 -35.89 -1.48 55.79
C GLY A 124 -36.63 -2.71 56.32
N ASN A 125 -36.79 -3.71 55.44
CA ASN A 125 -37.54 -4.94 55.72
C ASN A 125 -36.64 -6.18 55.94
N ALA A 126 -35.42 -6.00 56.44
CA ALA A 126 -34.61 -7.14 56.86
C ALA A 126 -35.23 -7.84 58.08
N GLY A 127 -34.98 -9.15 58.19
CA GLY A 127 -35.27 -9.95 59.37
C GLY A 127 -34.31 -9.60 60.50
N VAL A 128 -33.02 -9.54 60.20
CA VAL A 128 -31.98 -9.04 61.11
C VAL A 128 -31.25 -7.88 60.45
N ALA A 129 -31.25 -6.71 61.07
CA ALA A 129 -30.43 -5.56 60.71
C ALA A 129 -29.68 -5.06 61.95
N LEU A 130 -28.35 -5.20 61.93
CA LEU A 130 -27.48 -4.75 63.00
C LEU A 130 -27.01 -3.29 62.79
N PRO A 131 -26.70 -2.53 63.86
CA PRO A 131 -26.09 -1.20 63.75
C PRO A 131 -24.75 -1.22 63.00
N GLU A 132 -24.47 -0.19 62.20
CA GLU A 132 -23.17 -0.02 61.51
C GLU A 132 -21.96 0.13 62.47
N SER A 133 -22.23 0.43 63.75
CA SER A 133 -21.21 0.46 64.80
C SER A 133 -20.78 -0.91 65.31
N VAL A 134 -21.52 -1.99 65.00
CA VAL A 134 -21.17 -3.35 65.44
C VAL A 134 -19.98 -3.88 64.66
N THR A 135 -18.89 -4.18 65.37
CA THR A 135 -17.65 -4.74 64.77
C THR A 135 -17.56 -6.25 64.89
N THR A 136 -18.22 -6.86 65.88
CA THR A 136 -18.17 -8.31 66.15
C THR A 136 -19.52 -8.83 66.64
N ILE A 137 -19.86 -10.05 66.25
CA ILE A 137 -21.06 -10.79 66.70
C ILE A 137 -20.58 -12.05 67.41
N GLY A 138 -20.89 -12.18 68.71
CA GLY A 138 -20.38 -13.22 69.60
C GLY A 138 -20.97 -14.62 69.39
N VAL A 139 -20.43 -15.56 70.15
CA VAL A 139 -20.71 -17.00 70.11
C VAL A 139 -22.18 -17.26 70.41
N HIS A 140 -22.85 -18.05 69.56
CA HIS A 140 -24.29 -18.36 69.69
C HIS A 140 -25.24 -17.13 69.78
N ALA A 141 -24.81 -15.91 69.42
CA ALA A 141 -25.58 -14.67 69.64
C ALA A 141 -27.05 -14.70 69.16
N PHE A 142 -27.33 -15.34 68.01
CA PHE A 142 -28.67 -15.54 67.43
C PHE A 142 -29.01 -17.03 67.21
N SER A 143 -28.26 -17.95 67.82
CA SER A 143 -28.48 -19.41 67.73
C SER A 143 -29.92 -19.83 68.05
N ASP A 144 -30.50 -20.76 67.29
CA ASP A 144 -31.87 -21.28 67.46
C ASP A 144 -32.97 -20.18 67.55
N THR A 145 -32.79 -19.01 66.91
CA THR A 145 -33.79 -17.93 66.90
C THR A 145 -34.85 -18.09 65.82
N GLY A 146 -36.00 -17.45 66.02
CA GLY A 146 -37.14 -17.48 65.08
C GLY A 146 -37.02 -16.57 63.86
N VAL A 147 -35.87 -15.89 63.68
CA VAL A 147 -35.74 -14.70 62.81
C VAL A 147 -36.01 -15.03 61.35
N THR A 148 -36.81 -14.20 60.68
CA THR A 148 -37.31 -14.47 59.33
C THR A 148 -37.09 -13.31 58.37
N GLY A 149 -36.71 -13.62 57.14
CA GLY A 149 -36.33 -12.62 56.12
C GLY A 149 -34.82 -12.52 55.94
N THR A 150 -34.36 -11.38 55.41
CA THR A 150 -32.94 -11.20 55.06
C THR A 150 -32.06 -10.79 56.25
N LEU A 151 -30.78 -11.12 56.17
CA LEU A 151 -29.74 -10.68 57.10
C LEU A 151 -28.98 -9.48 56.50
N LYS A 152 -29.01 -8.33 57.18
CA LYS A 152 -28.11 -7.20 56.94
C LYS A 152 -27.03 -7.18 58.03
N LEU A 153 -25.81 -7.50 57.62
CA LEU A 153 -24.58 -7.28 58.38
C LEU A 153 -24.08 -5.82 58.20
N PRO A 154 -23.34 -5.27 59.18
CA PRO A 154 -22.80 -3.91 59.11
C PRO A 154 -21.49 -3.85 58.32
N GLU A 155 -21.20 -2.71 57.67
CA GLU A 155 -20.07 -2.60 56.72
C GLU A 155 -18.67 -2.70 57.38
N HIS A 156 -18.59 -2.56 58.70
CA HIS A 156 -17.35 -2.59 59.48
C HIS A 156 -17.18 -3.88 60.32
N LEU A 157 -17.98 -4.91 60.06
CA LEU A 157 -17.90 -6.20 60.75
C LEU A 157 -16.58 -6.92 60.45
N THR A 158 -15.79 -7.22 61.48
CA THR A 158 -14.51 -7.94 61.31
C THR A 158 -14.60 -9.43 61.60
N GLU A 159 -15.58 -9.86 62.39
CA GLU A 159 -15.65 -11.22 62.95
C GLU A 159 -17.09 -11.66 63.20
N ILE A 160 -17.37 -12.92 62.86
CA ILE A 160 -18.65 -13.60 63.12
C ILE A 160 -18.30 -14.87 63.89
N ASP A 161 -18.59 -14.92 65.18
CA ASP A 161 -18.14 -16.00 66.03
C ASP A 161 -18.86 -17.33 65.80
N SER A 162 -18.33 -18.37 66.45
CA SER A 162 -18.85 -19.73 66.31
C SER A 162 -20.32 -19.82 66.71
N SER A 163 -21.11 -20.52 65.89
CA SER A 163 -22.56 -20.70 66.05
C SER A 163 -23.40 -19.41 66.05
N ALA A 164 -22.87 -18.25 65.64
CA ALA A 164 -23.56 -16.95 65.77
C ALA A 164 -25.00 -16.93 65.22
N PHE A 165 -25.27 -17.61 64.10
CA PHE A 165 -26.60 -17.81 63.49
C PHE A 165 -26.96 -19.30 63.34
N TYR A 166 -26.45 -20.17 64.21
CA TYR A 166 -26.73 -21.60 64.20
C TYR A 166 -28.25 -21.88 64.16
N HIS A 167 -28.68 -22.78 63.28
CA HIS A 167 -30.08 -23.19 63.11
C HIS A 167 -31.08 -22.06 62.77
N CYS A 168 -30.62 -20.92 62.24
CA CYS A 168 -31.49 -19.82 61.79
C CYS A 168 -32.18 -20.11 60.44
N GLY A 169 -32.81 -21.28 60.28
CA GLY A 169 -33.36 -21.79 59.02
C GLY A 169 -34.50 -20.97 58.38
N LYS A 170 -35.02 -19.96 59.08
CA LYS A 170 -35.99 -18.98 58.55
C LYS A 170 -35.34 -17.75 57.92
N LEU A 171 -34.05 -17.49 58.17
CA LEU A 171 -33.29 -16.50 57.41
C LEU A 171 -33.22 -16.95 55.96
N ASN A 172 -33.44 -16.01 55.04
CA ASN A 172 -33.55 -16.28 53.61
C ASN A 172 -33.01 -15.11 52.78
N GLY A 173 -32.97 -15.29 51.45
CA GLY A 173 -32.35 -14.33 50.55
C GLY A 173 -30.83 -14.45 50.51
N GLU A 174 -30.20 -13.48 49.86
CA GLU A 174 -28.76 -13.45 49.58
C GLU A 174 -27.95 -13.11 50.84
N LEU A 175 -26.96 -13.96 51.19
CA LEU A 175 -26.03 -13.68 52.28
C LEU A 175 -24.90 -12.76 51.79
N LYS A 176 -24.88 -11.52 52.29
CA LYS A 176 -23.83 -10.54 51.98
C LYS A 176 -22.86 -10.41 53.13
N LEU A 177 -21.66 -10.97 52.96
CA LEU A 177 -20.55 -10.84 53.89
C LEU A 177 -19.81 -9.52 53.60
N PRO A 178 -19.61 -8.64 54.59
CA PRO A 178 -18.83 -7.42 54.41
C PRO A 178 -17.36 -7.68 54.03
N ASP A 179 -16.79 -6.81 53.19
CA ASP A 179 -15.37 -6.84 52.76
C ASP A 179 -14.36 -6.68 53.91
N THR A 180 -14.83 -6.45 55.14
CA THR A 180 -14.03 -6.30 56.36
C THR A 180 -13.91 -7.59 57.20
N VAL A 181 -14.72 -8.62 56.92
CA VAL A 181 -14.76 -9.87 57.70
C VAL A 181 -13.49 -10.71 57.47
N LYS A 182 -12.79 -11.03 58.56
CA LYS A 182 -11.56 -11.84 58.54
C LYS A 182 -11.79 -13.29 58.95
N GLU A 183 -12.70 -13.53 59.89
CA GLU A 183 -12.99 -14.85 60.42
C GLU A 183 -14.51 -15.08 60.50
N ILE A 184 -14.91 -16.29 60.09
CA ILE A 184 -16.24 -16.85 60.29
C ILE A 184 -16.04 -18.12 61.14
N GLY A 185 -16.63 -18.15 62.33
CA GLY A 185 -16.46 -19.23 63.29
C GLY A 185 -17.09 -20.56 62.85
N GLY A 186 -16.81 -21.62 63.59
CA GLY A 186 -17.41 -22.93 63.31
C GLY A 186 -18.92 -22.89 63.53
N PHE A 187 -19.68 -23.62 62.71
CA PHE A 187 -21.16 -23.65 62.75
C PHE A 187 -21.88 -22.29 62.56
N ALA A 188 -21.16 -21.21 62.21
CA ALA A 188 -21.68 -19.83 62.30
C ALA A 188 -22.99 -19.56 61.53
N PHE A 189 -23.20 -20.21 60.39
CA PHE A 189 -24.44 -20.13 59.59
C PHE A 189 -25.08 -21.50 59.34
N ASN A 190 -24.70 -22.53 60.10
CA ASN A 190 -25.18 -23.90 59.90
C ASN A 190 -26.72 -23.97 59.90
N SER A 191 -27.26 -24.67 58.90
CA SER A 191 -28.70 -24.85 58.67
C SER A 191 -29.49 -23.54 58.50
N CYS A 192 -28.87 -22.49 57.96
CA CYS A 192 -29.56 -21.27 57.53
C CYS A 192 -30.22 -21.43 56.14
N GLY A 193 -31.38 -20.80 55.95
CA GLY A 193 -32.16 -20.86 54.70
C GLY A 193 -31.71 -19.88 53.60
N PHE A 194 -30.45 -19.46 53.60
CA PHE A 194 -29.94 -18.50 52.60
C PHE A 194 -30.02 -19.04 51.17
N THR A 195 -30.21 -18.14 50.21
CA THR A 195 -30.45 -18.47 48.80
C THR A 195 -29.58 -17.64 47.86
N GLY A 196 -29.14 -18.24 46.76
CA GLY A 196 -28.39 -17.56 45.71
C GLY A 196 -26.88 -17.73 45.87
N LYS A 197 -26.09 -16.83 45.27
CA LYS A 197 -24.63 -16.96 45.24
C LYS A 197 -24.01 -16.57 46.59
N LEU A 198 -23.10 -17.38 47.10
CA LEU A 198 -22.20 -16.99 48.18
C LEU A 198 -20.95 -16.31 47.60
N GLU A 199 -20.66 -15.09 48.04
CA GLU A 199 -19.40 -14.40 47.75
C GLU A 199 -18.59 -14.30 49.04
N LEU A 200 -17.37 -14.86 49.03
CA LEU A 200 -16.44 -14.79 50.16
C LEU A 200 -15.59 -13.51 50.04
N PRO A 201 -15.51 -12.66 51.08
CA PRO A 201 -14.79 -11.40 51.00
C PRO A 201 -13.28 -11.60 50.88
N ALA A 202 -12.60 -10.73 50.13
CA ALA A 202 -11.17 -10.85 49.85
C ALA A 202 -10.26 -10.70 51.10
N SER A 203 -10.81 -10.16 52.18
CA SER A 203 -10.16 -10.00 53.49
C SER A 203 -10.15 -11.27 54.33
N LEU A 204 -11.02 -12.25 54.03
CA LEU A 204 -11.25 -13.45 54.82
C LEU A 204 -10.00 -14.33 54.88
N GLU A 205 -9.61 -14.68 56.10
CA GLU A 205 -8.41 -15.45 56.44
C GLU A 205 -8.78 -16.87 56.89
N LYS A 206 -9.98 -17.07 57.47
CA LYS A 206 -10.41 -18.36 58.03
C LYS A 206 -11.93 -18.54 58.00
N ILE A 207 -12.37 -19.78 57.75
CA ILE A 207 -13.74 -20.26 57.95
C ILE A 207 -13.66 -21.51 58.82
N GLY A 208 -14.37 -21.54 59.94
CA GLY A 208 -14.41 -22.68 60.85
C GLY A 208 -15.20 -23.87 60.31
N ASN A 209 -15.03 -25.02 60.97
CA ASN A 209 -15.72 -26.27 60.60
C ASN A 209 -17.24 -26.08 60.54
N ASP A 210 -17.89 -26.77 59.61
CA ASP A 210 -19.36 -26.85 59.52
C ASP A 210 -20.08 -25.49 59.35
N ALA A 211 -19.36 -24.41 59.02
CA ALA A 211 -19.87 -23.03 59.08
C ALA A 211 -21.05 -22.74 58.14
N PHE A 212 -21.11 -23.40 56.97
CA PHE A 212 -22.22 -23.32 56.01
C PHE A 212 -22.87 -24.68 55.74
N GLU A 213 -22.69 -25.65 56.65
CA GLU A 213 -23.35 -26.96 56.53
C GLU A 213 -24.88 -26.80 56.45
N SER A 214 -25.53 -27.64 55.66
CA SER A 214 -26.99 -27.65 55.41
C SER A 214 -27.57 -26.35 54.80
N CYS A 215 -26.73 -25.42 54.33
CA CYS A 215 -27.16 -24.21 53.63
C CYS A 215 -27.49 -24.49 52.15
N SER A 216 -28.43 -25.41 51.92
CA SER A 216 -28.77 -25.99 50.61
C SER A 216 -29.23 -24.98 49.54
N GLY A 217 -29.69 -23.79 49.92
CA GLY A 217 -30.04 -22.71 49.00
C GLY A 217 -28.85 -21.88 48.47
N LEU A 218 -27.67 -22.00 49.07
CA LEU A 218 -26.44 -21.40 48.56
C LEU A 218 -25.99 -22.15 47.31
N THR A 219 -25.86 -21.43 46.19
CA THR A 219 -25.73 -21.98 44.83
C THR A 219 -24.67 -21.23 44.01
N GLY A 220 -24.41 -21.67 42.78
CA GLY A 220 -23.53 -20.95 41.85
C GLY A 220 -22.05 -21.30 42.03
N LYS A 221 -21.18 -20.32 41.73
CA LYS A 221 -19.73 -20.48 41.70
C LYS A 221 -19.06 -19.90 42.96
N LEU A 222 -18.44 -20.77 43.74
CA LEU A 222 -17.63 -20.41 44.91
C LEU A 222 -16.16 -20.21 44.50
N THR A 223 -15.55 -19.13 44.98
CA THR A 223 -14.12 -18.85 44.84
C THR A 223 -13.55 -18.53 46.21
N PHE A 224 -12.45 -19.18 46.59
CA PHE A 224 -11.78 -18.88 47.87
C PHE A 224 -10.84 -17.67 47.74
N PRO A 225 -10.74 -16.83 48.79
CA PRO A 225 -9.82 -15.69 48.82
C PRO A 225 -8.37 -16.15 48.99
N SER A 226 -7.43 -15.38 48.44
CA SER A 226 -6.01 -15.73 48.35
C SER A 226 -5.26 -15.77 49.68
N LYS A 227 -5.85 -15.26 50.76
CA LYS A 227 -5.30 -15.34 52.12
C LYS A 227 -5.54 -16.69 52.79
N MET A 228 -6.60 -17.41 52.39
CA MET A 228 -6.88 -18.74 52.94
C MET A 228 -5.85 -19.75 52.44
N ASN A 229 -5.38 -20.59 53.37
CA ASN A 229 -4.41 -21.67 53.15
C ASN A 229 -5.04 -23.08 53.21
N GLU A 230 -6.26 -23.21 53.73
CA GLU A 230 -6.91 -24.48 54.02
C GLU A 230 -8.43 -24.37 53.83
N ILE A 231 -9.05 -25.44 53.34
CA ILE A 231 -10.50 -25.63 53.36
C ILE A 231 -10.77 -26.70 54.42
N ASP A 232 -11.28 -26.25 55.57
CA ASP A 232 -11.49 -27.06 56.77
C ASP A 232 -12.70 -28.02 56.66
N PHE A 233 -12.93 -28.77 57.74
CA PHE A 233 -13.88 -29.90 57.80
C PHE A 233 -15.32 -29.45 57.56
N SER A 234 -16.05 -30.16 56.69
CA SER A 234 -17.50 -30.00 56.46
C SER A 234 -18.03 -28.59 56.11
N ILE A 235 -17.19 -27.60 55.80
CA ILE A 235 -17.61 -26.18 55.67
C ILE A 235 -18.86 -26.02 54.79
N PHE A 236 -18.93 -26.72 53.66
CA PHE A 236 -20.02 -26.62 52.68
C PHE A 236 -20.83 -27.94 52.54
N HIS A 237 -20.84 -28.79 53.56
CA HIS A 237 -21.62 -30.04 53.58
C HIS A 237 -23.12 -29.75 53.29
N GLU A 238 -23.74 -30.53 52.39
CA GLU A 238 -25.16 -30.37 51.96
C GLU A 238 -25.53 -28.98 51.39
N THR A 239 -24.57 -28.25 50.80
CA THR A 239 -24.86 -26.99 50.07
C THR A 239 -25.25 -27.22 48.60
N GLY A 240 -25.93 -26.23 48.00
CA GLY A 240 -26.38 -26.25 46.60
C GLY A 240 -25.33 -25.76 45.59
N ILE A 241 -24.05 -25.62 45.98
CA ILE A 241 -22.98 -25.03 45.17
C ILE A 241 -22.79 -25.83 43.87
N THR A 242 -22.67 -25.13 42.74
CA THR A 242 -22.58 -25.77 41.40
C THR A 242 -21.17 -25.81 40.83
N GLU A 243 -20.32 -24.85 41.20
CA GLU A 243 -18.93 -24.76 40.77
C GLU A 243 -18.02 -24.29 41.92
N VAL A 244 -16.81 -24.84 42.02
CA VAL A 244 -15.80 -24.44 43.02
C VAL A 244 -14.48 -24.11 42.33
N VAL A 245 -13.84 -22.99 42.70
CA VAL A 245 -12.48 -22.66 42.30
C VAL A 245 -11.55 -22.76 43.50
N ILE A 246 -10.59 -23.68 43.42
CA ILE A 246 -9.55 -23.85 44.43
C ILE A 246 -8.31 -23.05 43.97
N PRO A 247 -7.98 -21.91 44.61
CA PRO A 247 -6.81 -21.12 44.24
C PRO A 247 -5.51 -21.78 44.73
N SER A 248 -4.39 -21.36 44.16
CA SER A 248 -3.05 -21.86 44.52
C SER A 248 -2.58 -21.51 45.93
N SER A 249 -3.30 -20.64 46.66
CA SER A 249 -3.04 -20.36 48.08
C SER A 249 -3.43 -21.54 48.97
N ILE A 250 -4.51 -22.25 48.64
CA ILE A 250 -4.97 -23.44 49.37
C ILE A 250 -3.93 -24.55 49.24
N LYS A 251 -3.58 -25.17 50.38
CA LYS A 251 -2.63 -26.28 50.52
C LYS A 251 -3.31 -27.58 50.93
N THR A 252 -4.47 -27.50 51.58
CA THR A 252 -5.23 -28.65 52.06
C THR A 252 -6.73 -28.46 51.84
N VAL A 253 -7.42 -29.53 51.45
CA VAL A 253 -8.90 -29.64 51.44
C VAL A 253 -9.26 -30.85 52.29
N ARG A 254 -9.88 -30.61 53.46
CA ARG A 254 -10.18 -31.62 54.48
C ARG A 254 -11.34 -32.53 54.11
N ASP A 255 -11.50 -33.59 54.91
CA ASP A 255 -12.65 -34.49 54.81
C ASP A 255 -13.97 -33.71 54.89
N PHE A 256 -14.92 -34.18 54.10
CA PHE A 256 -16.29 -33.69 53.97
C PHE A 256 -16.49 -32.21 53.61
N ALA A 257 -15.43 -31.45 53.28
CA ALA A 257 -15.49 -30.02 52.96
C ALA A 257 -16.61 -29.63 51.97
N PHE A 258 -16.91 -30.49 51.00
CA PHE A 258 -18.00 -30.40 50.02
C PHE A 258 -18.81 -31.72 49.95
N ASP A 259 -18.97 -32.43 51.07
CA ASP A 259 -19.77 -33.65 51.09
C ASP A 259 -21.24 -33.36 50.74
N SER A 260 -21.90 -34.34 50.14
CA SER A 260 -23.32 -34.27 49.74
C SER A 260 -23.71 -33.02 48.91
N CYS A 261 -22.75 -32.33 48.28
CA CYS A 261 -22.98 -31.21 47.37
C CYS A 261 -23.50 -31.72 46.01
N MET A 262 -24.72 -32.29 46.00
CA MET A 262 -25.29 -33.01 44.85
C MET A 262 -25.39 -32.18 43.56
N ASN A 263 -25.39 -30.84 43.68
CA ASN A 263 -25.43 -29.91 42.55
C ASN A 263 -24.04 -29.54 41.98
N LEU A 264 -22.94 -29.97 42.61
CA LEU A 264 -21.57 -29.63 42.23
C LEU A 264 -21.17 -30.34 40.93
N LYS A 265 -21.00 -29.57 39.87
CA LYS A 265 -20.68 -30.05 38.52
C LYS A 265 -19.24 -29.80 38.11
N LYS A 266 -18.59 -28.77 38.66
CA LYS A 266 -17.22 -28.36 38.27
C LYS A 266 -16.35 -28.00 39.47
N VAL A 267 -15.14 -28.54 39.50
CA VAL A 267 -14.08 -28.09 40.42
C VAL A 267 -12.86 -27.67 39.62
N TYR A 268 -12.47 -26.41 39.72
CA TYR A 268 -11.26 -25.88 39.11
C TYR A 268 -10.09 -26.02 40.09
N LEU A 269 -9.05 -26.74 39.67
CA LEU A 269 -7.84 -26.98 40.44
C LEU A 269 -6.76 -25.93 40.10
N PRO A 270 -5.82 -25.64 41.00
CA PRO A 270 -4.60 -24.92 40.67
C PRO A 270 -3.60 -25.85 39.95
N THR A 271 -2.58 -25.27 39.31
CA THR A 271 -1.48 -26.03 38.69
C THR A 271 -0.73 -26.88 39.71
N GLU A 272 -0.48 -26.38 40.92
CA GLU A 272 0.03 -27.17 42.05
C GLU A 272 -1.14 -27.63 42.92
N ILE A 273 -1.63 -28.84 42.67
CA ILE A 273 -2.80 -29.40 43.36
C ILE A 273 -2.54 -29.44 44.87
N PRO A 274 -3.49 -29.02 45.73
CA PRO A 274 -3.38 -29.16 47.18
C PRO A 274 -3.52 -30.62 47.63
N LYS A 275 -3.29 -30.87 48.92
CA LYS A 275 -3.59 -32.16 49.54
C LYS A 275 -5.10 -32.29 49.70
N ILE A 276 -5.74 -33.17 48.93
CA ILE A 276 -7.20 -33.39 48.96
C ILE A 276 -7.47 -34.71 49.69
N TYR A 277 -8.27 -34.65 50.76
CA TYR A 277 -8.67 -35.83 51.54
C TYR A 277 -9.78 -36.62 50.83
N ASN A 278 -9.83 -37.94 51.02
CA ASN A 278 -10.64 -38.81 50.16
C ASN A 278 -12.16 -38.60 50.27
N ARG A 279 -12.65 -38.07 51.40
CA ARG A 279 -14.07 -37.75 51.60
C ARG A 279 -14.41 -36.28 51.34
N ALA A 280 -13.46 -35.44 50.94
CA ALA A 280 -13.67 -34.00 50.70
C ALA A 280 -14.82 -33.69 49.75
N PHE A 281 -15.11 -34.59 48.80
CA PHE A 281 -16.19 -34.49 47.81
C PHE A 281 -17.06 -35.75 47.77
N ARG A 282 -17.29 -36.42 48.92
CA ARG A 282 -18.23 -37.56 49.01
C ARG A 282 -19.65 -37.09 48.60
N GLY A 283 -20.47 -37.99 48.05
CA GLY A 283 -21.81 -37.65 47.54
C GLY A 283 -21.88 -36.72 46.30
N CYS A 284 -20.73 -36.27 45.77
CA CYS A 284 -20.65 -35.45 44.56
C CYS A 284 -20.47 -36.33 43.30
N ASP A 285 -21.52 -37.02 42.87
CA ASP A 285 -21.40 -38.08 41.85
C ASP A 285 -21.20 -37.55 40.42
N ASN A 286 -21.58 -36.29 40.15
CA ASN A 286 -21.56 -35.68 38.80
C ASN A 286 -20.44 -34.64 38.59
N VAL A 287 -19.45 -34.58 39.48
CA VAL A 287 -18.41 -33.54 39.46
C VAL A 287 -17.29 -33.83 38.45
N LYS A 288 -17.03 -32.88 37.55
CA LYS A 288 -15.83 -32.87 36.68
C LYS A 288 -14.75 -31.98 37.29
N PHE A 289 -13.50 -32.45 37.31
CA PHE A 289 -12.35 -31.67 37.76
C PHE A 289 -11.62 -31.05 36.56
N TYR A 290 -11.22 -29.80 36.69
CA TYR A 290 -10.60 -28.99 35.65
C TYR A 290 -9.18 -28.64 36.10
N TYR A 291 -8.18 -29.29 35.50
CA TYR A 291 -6.77 -29.14 35.84
C TYR A 291 -6.04 -28.32 34.75
N PRO A 292 -5.44 -27.16 35.08
CA PRO A 292 -4.97 -26.18 34.11
C PRO A 292 -3.55 -26.47 33.59
N ALA A 293 -3.26 -27.72 33.22
CA ALA A 293 -2.04 -28.14 32.53
C ALA A 293 -2.27 -29.45 31.74
N TYR A 294 -1.24 -30.06 31.16
CA TYR A 294 -1.39 -31.24 30.30
C TYR A 294 -1.53 -32.54 31.11
N LYS A 295 -1.92 -33.63 30.43
CA LYS A 295 -2.03 -34.99 31.01
C LYS A 295 -0.74 -35.41 31.72
N ALA A 296 0.42 -35.10 31.15
CA ALA A 296 1.72 -35.43 31.74
C ALA A 296 1.90 -34.79 33.13
N ASP A 297 1.59 -33.49 33.26
CA ASP A 297 1.69 -32.76 34.51
C ASP A 297 0.69 -33.30 35.55
N TRP A 298 -0.54 -33.60 35.14
CA TRP A 298 -1.56 -34.24 35.98
C TRP A 298 -1.04 -35.56 36.56
N MET A 299 -0.45 -36.43 35.72
CA MET A 299 0.06 -37.73 36.14
C MET A 299 1.10 -37.61 37.26
N THR A 300 1.94 -36.57 37.26
CA THR A 300 2.92 -36.32 38.34
C THR A 300 2.29 -35.98 39.70
N GLN A 301 1.03 -35.51 39.71
CA GLN A 301 0.34 -35.03 40.91
C GLN A 301 -0.83 -35.91 41.37
N THR A 302 -1.16 -36.97 40.63
CA THR A 302 -2.20 -37.96 40.97
C THR A 302 -2.14 -38.47 42.42
N SER A 303 -0.94 -38.62 42.98
CA SER A 303 -0.73 -39.03 44.38
C SER A 303 -1.33 -38.05 45.40
N LYS A 304 -1.39 -36.74 45.11
CA LYS A 304 -2.00 -35.73 45.98
C LYS A 304 -3.54 -35.83 46.05
N PHE A 305 -4.13 -36.53 45.08
CA PHE A 305 -5.58 -36.78 44.96
C PHE A 305 -5.98 -38.18 45.48
N LEU A 306 -5.01 -39.09 45.62
CA LEU A 306 -5.21 -40.52 45.93
C LEU A 306 -4.43 -40.98 47.17
N ASP A 307 -3.99 -40.06 48.04
CA ASP A 307 -3.15 -40.38 49.22
C ASP A 307 -3.91 -41.18 50.29
N SER A 308 -3.91 -42.50 50.11
CA SER A 308 -4.47 -43.46 51.07
C SER A 308 -3.82 -43.45 52.46
N THR A 309 -2.64 -42.82 52.64
CA THR A 309 -1.97 -42.74 53.95
C THR A 309 -2.54 -41.64 54.86
N LEU A 310 -3.42 -40.78 54.33
CA LEU A 310 -4.21 -39.84 55.11
C LEU A 310 -5.23 -40.50 56.05
N ASN A 311 -5.68 -41.71 55.73
CA ASN A 311 -6.53 -42.49 56.61
C ASN A 311 -5.67 -43.23 57.66
N ALA A 312 -5.50 -42.61 58.83
CA ALA A 312 -5.08 -43.32 60.03
C ALA A 312 -6.21 -44.20 60.63
N ASP A 313 -7.43 -44.06 60.11
CA ASP A 313 -8.62 -44.75 60.58
C ASP A 313 -8.71 -46.17 60.00
N LYS A 314 -8.70 -47.18 60.87
CA LYS A 314 -8.47 -48.59 60.48
C LYS A 314 -9.66 -49.25 59.77
N ASP A 315 -10.83 -48.61 59.83
CA ASP A 315 -12.06 -49.05 59.18
C ASP A 315 -12.32 -48.33 57.85
N ALA A 316 -11.35 -47.54 57.36
CA ALA A 316 -11.43 -46.93 56.04
C ALA A 316 -11.37 -47.99 54.93
N VAL A 317 -12.42 -48.02 54.12
CA VAL A 317 -12.52 -48.76 52.85
C VAL A 317 -11.23 -48.59 52.03
N LYS A 318 -10.65 -49.72 51.59
CA LYS A 318 -9.41 -49.70 50.80
C LYS A 318 -9.60 -48.96 49.48
N PRO A 319 -8.55 -48.39 48.87
CA PRO A 319 -8.64 -47.59 47.64
C PRO A 319 -9.24 -48.27 46.40
N SER A 320 -9.60 -49.56 46.47
CA SER A 320 -10.35 -50.28 45.43
C SER A 320 -11.70 -49.65 45.07
N GLU A 321 -12.28 -48.80 45.93
CA GLU A 321 -13.52 -48.06 45.64
C GLU A 321 -13.27 -46.66 45.05
N VAL A 322 -12.04 -46.12 45.07
CA VAL A 322 -11.71 -44.87 44.35
C VAL A 322 -11.57 -45.11 42.83
N ASN A 323 -11.74 -46.36 42.39
CA ASN A 323 -11.88 -46.73 40.98
C ASN A 323 -13.15 -46.17 40.30
N THR A 324 -14.01 -45.40 41.00
CA THR A 324 -15.16 -44.75 40.39
C THR A 324 -14.87 -43.34 39.83
N TRP A 325 -14.28 -43.35 38.63
CA TRP A 325 -14.85 -42.65 37.46
C TRP A 325 -15.18 -41.15 37.57
N ARG A 326 -14.33 -40.32 38.21
CA ARG A 326 -14.49 -38.85 38.15
C ARG A 326 -13.79 -38.25 36.92
N PRO A 327 -14.49 -37.54 36.01
CA PRO A 327 -13.85 -36.99 34.81
C PRO A 327 -12.85 -35.89 35.15
N ILE A 328 -11.57 -36.10 34.80
CA ILE A 328 -10.53 -35.07 34.87
C ILE A 328 -10.36 -34.47 33.47
N CYS A 329 -10.50 -33.16 33.36
CA CYS A 329 -10.26 -32.38 32.15
C CYS A 329 -8.91 -31.67 32.26
N TYR A 330 -8.08 -31.79 31.23
CA TYR A 330 -6.73 -31.24 31.11
C TYR A 330 -6.49 -30.71 29.69
N TYR A 331 -5.40 -29.99 29.44
CA TYR A 331 -5.01 -29.59 28.09
C TYR A 331 -4.55 -30.79 27.26
N VAL A 332 -4.91 -30.80 25.96
CA VAL A 332 -4.49 -31.81 24.97
C VAL A 332 -4.13 -31.10 23.67
N ASP A 333 -3.05 -31.50 23.00
CA ASP A 333 -2.74 -30.99 21.66
C ASP A 333 -3.45 -31.85 20.59
N VAL A 334 -4.20 -31.21 19.69
CA VAL A 334 -4.82 -31.88 18.53
C VAL A 334 -4.18 -31.40 17.23
N THR A 335 -3.67 -32.36 16.46
CA THR A 335 -3.16 -32.16 15.11
C THR A 335 -4.28 -32.31 14.07
N PHE A 336 -4.24 -31.47 13.04
CA PHE A 336 -5.02 -31.59 11.82
C PHE A 336 -4.08 -31.77 10.63
N ASP A 337 -4.18 -32.92 9.97
CA ASP A 337 -3.37 -33.34 8.83
C ASP A 337 -4.19 -33.22 7.54
N ALA A 338 -3.81 -32.29 6.67
CA ALA A 338 -4.49 -32.05 5.40
C ALA A 338 -4.25 -33.16 4.36
N GLY A 339 -3.38 -34.14 4.64
CA GLY A 339 -2.97 -35.18 3.70
C GLY A 339 -2.24 -34.59 2.50
N SER A 340 -2.74 -34.83 1.30
CA SER A 340 -2.23 -34.22 0.06
C SER A 340 -2.78 -32.81 -0.22
N GLY A 341 -3.74 -32.32 0.59
CA GLY A 341 -4.24 -30.96 0.51
C GLY A 341 -3.34 -29.92 1.21
N LYS A 342 -3.80 -28.67 1.21
CA LYS A 342 -3.14 -27.54 1.87
C LYS A 342 -4.17 -26.63 2.55
N PHE A 343 -3.85 -26.11 3.72
CA PHE A 343 -4.63 -25.03 4.32
C PHE A 343 -4.37 -23.70 3.59
N GLN A 344 -5.26 -22.71 3.76
CA GLN A 344 -5.13 -21.39 3.12
C GLN A 344 -3.81 -20.66 3.46
N ASN A 345 -3.23 -20.92 4.64
CA ASN A 345 -1.93 -20.36 5.05
C ASN A 345 -0.71 -21.09 4.44
N GLY A 346 -0.92 -22.17 3.67
CA GLY A 346 0.13 -22.97 3.05
C GLY A 346 0.77 -24.04 3.94
N GLU A 347 0.35 -24.17 5.21
CA GLU A 347 0.83 -25.24 6.09
C GLU A 347 0.21 -26.60 5.72
N GLN A 348 0.93 -27.69 6.00
CA GLN A 348 0.45 -29.06 5.81
C GLN A 348 -0.15 -29.67 7.09
N LYS A 349 0.14 -29.05 8.25
CA LYS A 349 -0.19 -29.57 9.59
C LYS A 349 -0.58 -28.41 10.50
N HIS A 350 -1.84 -28.32 10.88
CA HIS A 350 -2.33 -27.33 11.85
C HIS A 350 -2.37 -27.98 13.24
N ILE A 351 -2.02 -27.25 14.31
CA ILE A 351 -2.04 -27.76 15.68
C ILE A 351 -2.87 -26.83 16.55
N VAL A 352 -3.98 -27.34 17.07
CA VAL A 352 -4.79 -26.64 18.09
C VAL A 352 -4.22 -27.03 19.45
N LYS A 353 -3.72 -26.03 20.19
CA LYS A 353 -3.15 -26.20 21.53
C LYS A 353 -4.12 -25.77 22.60
N GLY A 354 -4.01 -26.41 23.76
CA GLY A 354 -4.79 -26.02 24.94
C GLY A 354 -4.48 -24.61 25.36
N ASN A 355 -5.47 -23.73 25.21
CA ASN A 355 -5.44 -22.42 25.81
C ASN A 355 -5.98 -22.50 27.25
N GLU A 356 -5.57 -21.55 28.07
CA GLU A 356 -5.85 -21.52 29.51
C GLU A 356 -7.34 -21.36 29.89
N ASN A 357 -8.20 -21.03 28.92
CA ASN A 357 -9.61 -20.73 29.11
C ASN A 357 -10.55 -21.80 28.55
N GLU A 358 -10.05 -22.69 27.68
CA GLU A 358 -10.82 -23.70 26.95
C GLU A 358 -10.23 -25.09 27.17
N LEU A 359 -10.42 -25.61 28.38
CA LEU A 359 -10.09 -27.00 28.72
C LEU A 359 -10.88 -27.97 27.84
N TYR A 360 -10.15 -28.83 27.12
CA TYR A 360 -10.77 -29.80 26.23
C TYR A 360 -11.67 -30.75 27.01
N ARG A 361 -12.89 -30.87 26.52
CA ARG A 361 -13.84 -31.83 27.05
C ARG A 361 -13.31 -33.21 26.69
N THR A 362 -13.47 -34.15 27.61
CA THR A 362 -13.15 -35.57 27.45
C THR A 362 -14.07 -36.26 26.42
N GLU A 363 -14.57 -35.55 25.40
CA GLU A 363 -15.67 -35.97 24.52
C GLU A 363 -15.57 -35.26 23.14
N ASN A 364 -15.47 -33.91 23.09
CA ASN A 364 -15.68 -33.11 21.85
C ASN A 364 -14.74 -31.89 21.69
N LEU A 365 -14.51 -31.48 20.43
CA LEU A 365 -14.02 -30.15 20.04
C LEU A 365 -15.18 -29.18 19.77
N THR A 366 -14.99 -27.87 19.90
CA THR A 366 -16.02 -26.87 19.56
C THR A 366 -16.04 -26.57 18.05
N GLU A 367 -17.20 -26.21 17.51
CA GLU A 367 -17.34 -25.76 16.12
C GLU A 367 -16.44 -24.55 15.82
N ALA A 368 -16.34 -23.58 16.74
CA ALA A 368 -15.46 -22.42 16.57
C ALA A 368 -13.97 -22.81 16.45
N MET A 369 -13.50 -23.79 17.23
CA MET A 369 -12.14 -24.34 17.07
C MET A 369 -11.99 -25.05 15.72
N VAL A 370 -12.98 -25.85 15.32
CA VAL A 370 -13.00 -26.56 14.03
C VAL A 370 -12.94 -25.58 12.85
N THR A 371 -13.69 -24.48 12.91
CA THR A 371 -13.68 -23.42 11.91
C THR A 371 -12.36 -22.64 11.88
N ALA A 372 -11.74 -22.39 13.04
CA ALA A 372 -10.49 -21.62 13.15
C ALA A 372 -9.28 -22.29 12.50
N ILE A 373 -9.28 -23.62 12.34
CA ILE A 373 -8.26 -24.38 11.59
C ILE A 373 -8.33 -24.05 10.08
N GLY A 374 -9.52 -23.70 9.59
CA GLY A 374 -9.81 -23.54 8.17
C GLY A 374 -10.05 -24.87 7.45
N THR A 375 -10.61 -24.76 6.24
CA THR A 375 -10.85 -25.92 5.37
C THR A 375 -9.60 -26.21 4.54
N PRO A 376 -9.04 -27.44 4.56
CA PRO A 376 -7.93 -27.81 3.70
C PRO A 376 -8.42 -28.06 2.27
N LYS A 377 -7.65 -27.60 1.29
CA LYS A 377 -7.99 -27.62 -0.13
C LYS A 377 -7.14 -28.63 -0.88
N GLN A 378 -7.75 -29.40 -1.79
CA GLN A 378 -7.05 -30.35 -2.65
C GLN A 378 -7.61 -30.29 -4.07
N SER A 379 -6.77 -30.00 -5.06
CA SER A 379 -7.23 -29.78 -6.45
C SER A 379 -7.96 -31.00 -7.01
N GLY A 380 -9.19 -30.79 -7.48
CA GLY A 380 -10.09 -31.84 -7.99
C GLY A 380 -10.89 -32.58 -6.90
N TYR A 381 -10.88 -32.10 -5.65
CA TYR A 381 -11.60 -32.73 -4.55
C TYR A 381 -12.25 -31.72 -3.60
N HIS A 382 -13.44 -32.05 -3.10
CA HIS A 382 -14.09 -31.35 -1.98
C HIS A 382 -13.56 -31.91 -0.66
N PHE A 383 -13.42 -31.06 0.34
CA PHE A 383 -13.24 -31.49 1.71
C PHE A 383 -14.57 -31.99 2.29
N ALA A 384 -14.63 -33.27 2.64
CA ALA A 384 -15.83 -33.91 3.20
C ALA A 384 -15.91 -33.78 4.72
N GLY A 385 -14.77 -33.58 5.39
CA GLY A 385 -14.70 -33.45 6.85
C GLY A 385 -13.44 -34.09 7.45
N TRP A 386 -13.39 -34.11 8.77
CA TRP A 386 -12.28 -34.66 9.55
C TRP A 386 -12.56 -36.09 9.99
N SER A 387 -11.54 -36.96 9.99
CA SER A 387 -11.63 -38.35 10.45
C SER A 387 -10.48 -38.72 11.38
N LEU A 388 -10.73 -39.66 12.31
CA LEU A 388 -9.68 -40.29 13.13
C LEU A 388 -8.82 -41.30 12.34
N LYS A 389 -9.22 -41.62 11.09
CA LYS A 389 -8.61 -42.66 10.26
C LYS A 389 -7.84 -42.02 9.11
N GLN A 390 -6.55 -42.34 9.03
CA GLN A 390 -5.72 -41.94 7.90
C GLN A 390 -6.27 -42.57 6.61
N ASN A 391 -6.51 -41.75 5.59
CA ASN A 391 -7.22 -42.14 4.35
C ASN A 391 -8.63 -42.68 4.61
N GLY A 392 -9.36 -42.08 5.55
CA GLY A 392 -10.79 -42.32 5.76
C GLY A 392 -11.64 -42.02 4.53
N SER A 393 -12.80 -42.67 4.46
CA SER A 393 -13.87 -42.43 3.51
C SER A 393 -14.90 -41.43 4.08
N VAL A 394 -15.91 -41.05 3.29
CA VAL A 394 -16.99 -40.15 3.75
C VAL A 394 -17.73 -40.73 4.96
N ASP A 395 -17.89 -42.06 5.01
CA ASP A 395 -18.52 -42.76 6.13
C ASP A 395 -17.65 -42.77 7.39
N ASP A 396 -16.35 -42.45 7.28
CA ASP A 396 -15.41 -42.29 8.40
C ASP A 396 -15.33 -40.81 8.90
N VAL A 397 -16.11 -39.87 8.34
CA VAL A 397 -16.13 -38.46 8.75
C VAL A 397 -16.84 -38.29 10.09
N LEU A 398 -16.22 -37.53 11.00
CA LEU A 398 -16.78 -37.22 12.31
C LEU A 398 -17.99 -36.27 12.19
N PRO A 399 -19.11 -36.56 12.87
CA PRO A 399 -20.27 -35.70 12.86
C PRO A 399 -20.02 -34.41 13.67
N VAL A 400 -20.57 -33.31 13.16
CA VAL A 400 -20.69 -32.04 13.89
C VAL A 400 -22.16 -31.83 14.25
N ALA A 401 -22.46 -31.74 15.55
CA ALA A 401 -23.81 -31.58 16.09
C ALA A 401 -23.81 -30.62 17.28
N ASP A 402 -24.86 -29.82 17.43
CA ASP A 402 -25.06 -28.85 18.53
C ASP A 402 -23.87 -27.90 18.79
N GLY A 403 -23.09 -27.57 17.76
CA GLY A 403 -21.90 -26.72 17.85
C GLY A 403 -20.63 -27.44 18.33
N TYR A 404 -20.59 -28.78 18.25
CA TYR A 404 -19.46 -29.61 18.66
C TYR A 404 -19.14 -30.70 17.62
N MET A 405 -17.85 -30.98 17.41
CA MET A 405 -17.40 -32.18 16.70
C MET A 405 -17.20 -33.31 17.71
N THR A 406 -17.94 -34.40 17.54
CA THR A 406 -17.95 -35.51 18.50
C THR A 406 -16.86 -36.53 18.19
N ILE A 407 -16.02 -36.84 19.17
CA ILE A 407 -14.82 -37.69 19.05
C ILE A 407 -14.96 -38.97 19.93
N ALA A 408 -16.17 -39.21 20.45
CA ALA A 408 -16.44 -40.12 21.57
C ALA A 408 -16.00 -41.59 21.43
N ASP A 409 -15.98 -42.15 20.20
CA ASP A 409 -15.73 -43.57 19.93
C ASP A 409 -14.33 -43.86 19.33
N ASN A 410 -13.28 -43.19 19.81
CA ASN A 410 -11.92 -43.42 19.28
C ASN A 410 -11.28 -44.79 19.66
N GLY A 411 -11.91 -45.55 20.57
CA GLY A 411 -11.49 -46.89 20.99
C GLY A 411 -10.14 -46.98 21.70
N LYS A 412 -9.54 -45.87 22.12
CA LYS A 412 -8.18 -45.80 22.69
C LYS A 412 -8.11 -45.43 24.17
N ASN A 413 -9.17 -44.84 24.72
CA ASN A 413 -9.27 -44.60 26.16
C ASN A 413 -10.53 -45.22 26.76
N ASP A 414 -10.43 -45.61 28.02
CA ASP A 414 -11.54 -46.12 28.82
C ASP A 414 -12.59 -45.03 29.15
N PHE A 415 -12.39 -43.77 28.69
CA PHE A 415 -13.13 -42.58 29.14
C PHE A 415 -13.86 -41.78 28.03
N GLY A 416 -13.85 -42.25 26.78
CA GLY A 416 -14.66 -41.73 25.66
C GLY A 416 -14.25 -40.36 25.07
N GLY A 417 -12.95 -40.03 24.99
CA GLY A 417 -12.51 -38.63 24.79
C GLY A 417 -11.35 -38.29 23.88
N VAL A 418 -11.15 -36.99 23.67
CA VAL A 418 -10.00 -36.42 22.95
C VAL A 418 -8.70 -36.73 23.70
N GLU A 419 -7.70 -37.26 22.99
CA GLU A 419 -6.40 -37.62 23.55
C GLU A 419 -5.33 -36.59 23.22
N ASP A 420 -4.38 -36.43 24.14
CA ASP A 420 -3.18 -35.62 23.92
C ASP A 420 -2.31 -36.22 22.81
N GLY A 421 -2.00 -35.40 21.79
CA GLY A 421 -1.30 -35.82 20.58
C GLY A 421 -2.19 -36.47 19.51
N MET A 422 -3.51 -36.41 19.63
CA MET A 422 -4.45 -36.91 18.61
C MET A 422 -4.21 -36.25 17.25
N THR A 423 -4.40 -37.01 16.17
CA THR A 423 -4.37 -36.50 14.79
C THR A 423 -5.71 -36.77 14.09
N LEU A 424 -6.29 -35.73 13.52
CA LEU A 424 -7.45 -35.78 12.62
C LEU A 424 -6.98 -35.58 11.19
N TYR A 425 -7.42 -36.48 10.30
CA TYR A 425 -7.04 -36.53 8.89
C TYR A 425 -8.16 -35.97 8.02
N ALA A 426 -7.81 -35.19 7.00
CA ALA A 426 -8.77 -34.67 6.04
C ALA A 426 -9.31 -35.78 5.13
N VAL A 427 -10.64 -35.86 5.02
CA VAL A 427 -11.34 -36.73 4.07
C VAL A 427 -11.77 -35.91 2.86
N TYR A 428 -11.63 -36.50 1.68
CA TYR A 428 -11.89 -35.84 0.40
C TYR A 428 -12.82 -36.64 -0.50
N THR A 429 -13.76 -35.98 -1.19
CA THR A 429 -14.58 -36.54 -2.28
C THR A 429 -14.18 -35.89 -3.61
N SER A 430 -14.34 -36.60 -4.74
CA SER A 430 -13.90 -36.07 -6.04
C SER A 430 -14.89 -35.04 -6.59
N ALA A 431 -14.46 -33.78 -6.69
CA ALA A 431 -15.25 -32.63 -7.12
C ALA A 431 -15.30 -32.48 -8.65
N ALA A 432 -16.32 -31.80 -9.19
CA ALA A 432 -16.28 -31.37 -10.58
C ALA A 432 -15.11 -30.40 -10.84
N SER A 433 -14.45 -30.55 -11.98
CA SER A 433 -13.30 -29.72 -12.35
C SER A 433 -13.17 -29.50 -13.85
N VAL A 434 -12.57 -28.38 -14.23
CA VAL A 434 -12.22 -28.03 -15.62
C VAL A 434 -10.75 -27.62 -15.68
N LYS A 435 -10.06 -27.91 -16.79
CA LYS A 435 -8.72 -27.42 -17.12
C LYS A 435 -8.70 -26.75 -18.49
N ILE A 436 -7.95 -25.66 -18.63
CA ILE A 436 -7.74 -24.91 -19.87
C ILE A 436 -6.45 -25.41 -20.54
N ASN A 437 -6.55 -25.90 -21.78
CA ASN A 437 -5.42 -26.40 -22.57
C ASN A 437 -5.19 -25.53 -23.81
N GLY A 438 -3.93 -25.36 -24.21
CA GLY A 438 -3.54 -24.53 -25.38
C GLY A 438 -3.20 -23.08 -25.05
N ILE A 439 -3.17 -22.70 -23.77
CA ILE A 439 -2.67 -21.41 -23.28
C ILE A 439 -1.59 -21.69 -22.22
N ASP A 440 -0.34 -21.42 -22.56
CA ASP A 440 0.87 -21.78 -21.80
C ASP A 440 1.40 -20.59 -20.97
N GLY A 441 0.48 -19.87 -20.33
CA GLY A 441 0.83 -18.69 -19.53
C GLY A 441 1.35 -17.54 -20.39
N GLU A 442 2.24 -16.71 -19.82
CA GLU A 442 2.84 -15.56 -20.52
C GLU A 442 3.67 -15.92 -21.77
N ALA A 443 3.96 -17.20 -22.01
CA ALA A 443 4.58 -17.65 -23.26
C ALA A 443 3.61 -17.58 -24.46
N THR A 444 2.30 -17.59 -24.21
CA THR A 444 1.27 -17.35 -25.24
C THR A 444 1.08 -15.84 -25.43
N ALA A 445 1.36 -15.36 -26.65
CA ALA A 445 1.18 -13.97 -27.04
C ALA A 445 0.28 -13.87 -28.28
N ILE A 446 -0.90 -13.26 -28.13
CA ILE A 446 -1.88 -13.04 -29.21
C ILE A 446 -1.69 -11.63 -29.75
N LYS A 447 -1.55 -11.47 -31.07
CA LYS A 447 -1.52 -10.13 -31.69
C LYS A 447 -2.93 -9.58 -31.86
N ALA A 448 -3.10 -8.28 -31.65
CA ALA A 448 -4.32 -7.55 -31.97
C ALA A 448 -4.75 -7.81 -33.43
N GLY A 449 -6.02 -8.17 -33.63
CA GLY A 449 -6.54 -8.59 -34.93
C GLY A 449 -6.26 -10.05 -35.33
N LYS A 450 -5.90 -10.90 -34.37
CA LYS A 450 -5.79 -12.36 -34.51
C LYS A 450 -6.64 -13.07 -33.46
N GLU A 451 -6.98 -14.31 -33.78
CA GLU A 451 -7.60 -15.26 -32.86
C GLU A 451 -6.61 -16.34 -32.41
N HIS A 452 -6.83 -16.89 -31.21
CA HIS A 452 -6.08 -18.03 -30.67
C HIS A 452 -7.04 -19.09 -30.12
N GLU A 453 -6.92 -20.32 -30.60
CA GLU A 453 -7.79 -21.43 -30.21
C GLU A 453 -7.28 -22.15 -28.94
N PHE A 454 -8.21 -22.60 -28.11
CA PHE A 454 -7.95 -23.38 -26.89
C PHE A 454 -9.06 -24.41 -26.67
N THR A 455 -8.82 -25.39 -25.79
CA THR A 455 -9.81 -26.42 -25.44
C THR A 455 -9.95 -26.57 -23.94
N LEU A 456 -11.11 -27.09 -23.51
CA LEU A 456 -11.38 -27.42 -22.12
C LEU A 456 -11.34 -28.94 -21.92
N THR A 457 -10.92 -29.37 -20.73
CA THR A 457 -11.12 -30.75 -20.26
C THR A 457 -11.90 -30.72 -18.96
N GLY A 458 -13.13 -31.23 -18.99
CA GLY A 458 -14.06 -31.24 -17.85
C GLY A 458 -14.27 -32.64 -17.28
N LYS A 459 -14.44 -32.72 -15.96
CA LYS A 459 -14.80 -33.96 -15.23
C LYS A 459 -15.87 -33.61 -14.19
N GLU A 460 -17.07 -34.19 -14.26
CA GLU A 460 -18.13 -33.94 -13.27
C GLU A 460 -17.91 -34.70 -11.94
N ASN A 461 -17.23 -35.86 -11.97
CA ASN A 461 -16.95 -36.69 -10.79
C ASN A 461 -18.22 -36.97 -9.95
N THR A 462 -18.34 -36.48 -8.69
CA THR A 462 -19.56 -36.66 -7.89
C THR A 462 -20.60 -35.55 -8.08
N ASP A 463 -20.23 -34.41 -8.68
CA ASP A 463 -21.13 -33.26 -8.90
C ASP A 463 -21.83 -33.36 -10.25
N THR A 464 -22.71 -34.35 -10.40
CA THR A 464 -23.45 -34.58 -11.64
C THR A 464 -24.29 -33.36 -12.03
N GLY A 465 -24.12 -32.85 -13.24
CA GLY A 465 -24.78 -31.63 -13.70
C GLY A 465 -24.09 -30.32 -13.29
N ALA A 466 -22.82 -30.36 -12.88
CA ALA A 466 -22.00 -29.16 -12.73
C ALA A 466 -21.83 -28.40 -14.06
N THR A 467 -21.68 -27.08 -13.96
CA THR A 467 -21.52 -26.16 -15.10
C THR A 467 -20.22 -25.38 -15.02
N VAL A 468 -19.77 -24.82 -16.14
CA VAL A 468 -18.59 -23.96 -16.24
C VAL A 468 -18.91 -22.69 -17.01
N THR A 469 -18.50 -21.55 -16.46
CA THR A 469 -18.53 -20.22 -17.09
C THR A 469 -17.11 -19.81 -17.47
N LEU A 470 -16.93 -19.12 -18.59
CA LEU A 470 -15.63 -18.58 -19.01
C LEU A 470 -15.65 -17.06 -18.93
N GLU A 471 -14.64 -16.48 -18.29
CA GLU A 471 -14.52 -15.04 -18.05
C GLU A 471 -13.14 -14.54 -18.48
N LEU A 472 -13.10 -13.37 -19.14
CA LEU A 472 -11.87 -12.64 -19.43
C LEU A 472 -11.79 -11.43 -18.51
N ASN A 473 -10.71 -11.32 -17.73
CA ASN A 473 -10.31 -10.05 -17.13
C ASN A 473 -9.44 -9.31 -18.16
N ASP A 474 -10.08 -8.45 -18.95
CA ASP A 474 -9.51 -7.87 -20.18
C ASP A 474 -9.89 -6.39 -20.36
N SER A 475 -8.91 -5.58 -20.78
CA SER A 475 -9.08 -4.19 -21.21
C SER A 475 -9.08 -4.01 -22.73
N THR A 476 -8.78 -5.06 -23.50
CA THR A 476 -8.59 -5.03 -24.96
C THR A 476 -9.88 -5.20 -25.76
N ASN A 477 -11.01 -5.53 -25.11
CA ASN A 477 -12.29 -5.88 -25.72
C ASN A 477 -12.21 -7.16 -26.58
N ALA A 478 -11.35 -8.10 -26.19
CA ALA A 478 -11.29 -9.42 -26.78
C ALA A 478 -12.57 -10.21 -26.47
N LYS A 479 -13.04 -10.99 -27.45
CA LYS A 479 -14.23 -11.85 -27.32
C LYS A 479 -13.83 -13.29 -27.06
N LEU A 480 -14.58 -13.95 -26.18
CA LEU A 480 -14.59 -15.41 -26.10
C LEU A 480 -15.62 -15.94 -27.08
N GLU A 481 -15.21 -16.89 -27.92
CA GLU A 481 -16.09 -17.56 -28.86
C GLU A 481 -15.91 -19.08 -28.78
N TYR A 482 -16.97 -19.83 -29.04
CA TYR A 482 -16.95 -21.28 -29.18
C TYR A 482 -17.40 -21.70 -30.58
N TYR A 483 -16.88 -22.83 -31.07
CA TYR A 483 -17.25 -23.34 -32.39
C TYR A 483 -18.55 -24.15 -32.32
N ASN A 484 -19.63 -23.60 -32.87
CA ASN A 484 -20.92 -24.29 -32.94
C ASN A 484 -20.97 -25.19 -34.19
N SER A 485 -20.68 -26.48 -33.99
CA SER A 485 -20.65 -27.51 -35.04
C SER A 485 -21.98 -27.72 -35.80
N THR A 486 -23.11 -27.28 -35.25
CA THR A 486 -24.43 -27.37 -35.92
C THR A 486 -24.65 -26.20 -36.89
N THR A 487 -24.01 -25.06 -36.64
CA THR A 487 -24.13 -23.86 -37.50
C THR A 487 -22.86 -23.58 -38.33
N GLU A 488 -21.81 -24.38 -38.13
CA GLU A 488 -20.47 -24.25 -38.72
C GLU A 488 -19.85 -22.86 -38.51
N LYS A 489 -20.16 -22.22 -37.38
CA LYS A 489 -19.77 -20.83 -37.06
C LYS A 489 -19.29 -20.68 -35.63
N TRP A 490 -18.37 -19.74 -35.46
CA TRP A 490 -18.00 -19.21 -34.15
C TRP A 490 -19.13 -18.37 -33.58
N GLN A 491 -19.41 -18.55 -32.29
CA GLN A 491 -20.46 -17.85 -31.55
C GLN A 491 -19.89 -17.35 -30.22
N GLU A 492 -20.30 -16.15 -29.81
CA GLU A 492 -19.84 -15.52 -28.57
C GLU A 492 -20.29 -16.33 -27.34
N VAL A 493 -19.39 -16.50 -26.37
CA VAL A 493 -19.69 -17.22 -25.12
C VAL A 493 -20.50 -16.29 -24.21
N THR A 494 -21.79 -16.59 -24.05
CA THR A 494 -22.74 -15.81 -23.24
C THR A 494 -23.39 -16.61 -22.10
N ASP A 495 -23.39 -17.94 -22.21
CA ASP A 495 -24.04 -18.86 -21.28
C ASP A 495 -23.01 -19.85 -20.67
N ALA A 496 -23.37 -20.48 -19.55
CA ALA A 496 -22.57 -21.55 -18.95
C ALA A 496 -22.78 -22.89 -19.68
N PHE A 497 -21.71 -23.70 -19.76
CA PHE A 497 -21.73 -25.04 -20.36
C PHE A 497 -21.74 -26.13 -19.29
N ASN A 498 -22.30 -27.31 -19.55
CA ASN A 498 -22.15 -28.44 -18.62
C ASN A 498 -20.70 -28.96 -18.63
N VAL A 499 -20.14 -29.29 -17.47
CA VAL A 499 -18.74 -29.76 -17.34
C VAL A 499 -18.49 -31.06 -18.10
N ARG A 500 -19.49 -31.94 -18.25
CA ARG A 500 -19.36 -33.14 -19.11
C ARG A 500 -19.30 -32.84 -20.61
N ASP A 501 -19.97 -31.78 -21.06
CA ASP A 501 -20.20 -31.48 -22.48
C ASP A 501 -19.04 -30.67 -23.11
N VAL A 502 -18.24 -29.95 -22.32
CA VAL A 502 -17.10 -29.16 -22.86
C VAL A 502 -15.95 -30.00 -23.44
N ASN A 503 -15.93 -31.31 -23.16
CA ASN A 503 -14.90 -32.21 -23.67
C ASN A 503 -15.02 -32.39 -25.19
N GLY A 504 -14.06 -31.84 -25.93
CA GLY A 504 -14.05 -31.85 -27.40
C GLY A 504 -14.72 -30.63 -28.04
N MET A 505 -15.14 -29.64 -27.25
CA MET A 505 -15.50 -28.31 -27.76
C MET A 505 -14.23 -27.49 -28.04
N SER A 506 -14.22 -26.76 -29.16
CA SER A 506 -13.20 -25.77 -29.49
C SER A 506 -13.65 -24.37 -29.08
N PHE A 507 -12.77 -23.63 -28.42
CA PHE A 507 -12.96 -22.25 -28.01
C PHE A 507 -11.86 -21.38 -28.62
N ARG A 508 -12.07 -20.07 -28.70
CA ARG A 508 -11.03 -19.12 -29.09
C ARG A 508 -11.18 -17.78 -28.37
N VAL A 509 -10.05 -17.10 -28.19
CA VAL A 509 -10.00 -15.68 -27.86
C VAL A 509 -9.80 -14.92 -29.18
N ALA A 510 -10.70 -14.00 -29.51
CA ALA A 510 -10.62 -13.14 -30.69
C ALA A 510 -10.31 -11.71 -30.27
N VAL A 511 -9.08 -11.23 -30.55
CA VAL A 511 -8.60 -9.90 -30.12
C VAL A 511 -8.85 -8.88 -31.24
N PRO A 512 -9.50 -7.73 -30.97
CA PRO A 512 -9.75 -6.72 -32.01
C PRO A 512 -8.47 -5.99 -32.44
N LYS A 513 -8.45 -5.42 -33.65
CA LYS A 513 -7.27 -4.76 -34.24
C LYS A 513 -6.81 -3.48 -33.51
N ASN A 514 -7.70 -2.85 -32.77
CA ASN A 514 -7.44 -1.63 -32.01
C ASN A 514 -7.04 -1.89 -30.55
N ALA A 515 -6.79 -3.16 -30.18
CA ALA A 515 -6.24 -3.51 -28.88
C ALA A 515 -4.82 -2.95 -28.70
N ASP A 516 -4.57 -2.38 -27.53
CA ASP A 516 -3.23 -2.01 -27.05
C ASP A 516 -2.54 -3.21 -26.37
N ASP A 517 -1.27 -3.05 -26.00
CA ASP A 517 -0.51 -4.06 -25.27
C ASP A 517 -1.13 -4.30 -23.88
N ALA A 518 -1.43 -5.56 -23.55
CA ALA A 518 -2.07 -5.91 -22.28
C ALA A 518 -1.69 -7.32 -21.80
N THR A 519 -1.86 -7.57 -20.50
CA THR A 519 -1.81 -8.90 -19.91
C THR A 519 -3.23 -9.30 -19.54
N VAL A 520 -3.74 -10.38 -20.13
CA VAL A 520 -5.14 -10.79 -20.06
C VAL A 520 -5.25 -12.14 -19.37
N THR A 521 -6.22 -12.30 -18.47
CA THR A 521 -6.44 -13.56 -17.74
C THR A 521 -7.78 -14.17 -18.14
N LEU A 522 -7.73 -15.39 -18.69
CA LEU A 522 -8.88 -16.26 -18.89
C LEU A 522 -9.10 -17.12 -17.64
N THR A 523 -10.29 -17.07 -17.08
CA THR A 523 -10.70 -17.90 -15.94
C THR A 523 -11.90 -18.75 -16.31
N ALA A 524 -11.83 -20.04 -16.01
CA ALA A 524 -12.95 -20.97 -16.08
C ALA A 524 -13.47 -21.20 -14.65
N VAL A 525 -14.70 -20.76 -14.38
CA VAL A 525 -15.37 -20.86 -13.07
C VAL A 525 -16.35 -22.03 -13.10
N VAL A 526 -16.18 -23.02 -12.22
CA VAL A 526 -17.05 -24.21 -12.15
C VAL A 526 -18.09 -24.03 -11.04
N LYS A 527 -19.35 -24.42 -11.30
CA LYS A 527 -20.48 -24.34 -10.36
C LYS A 527 -21.20 -25.68 -10.26
N ASP A 528 -21.70 -26.02 -9.07
CA ASP A 528 -22.50 -27.21 -8.82
C ASP A 528 -23.89 -27.13 -9.50
N ALA A 529 -24.66 -28.21 -9.45
CA ALA A 529 -26.01 -28.26 -10.03
C ALA A 529 -27.05 -27.35 -9.33
N LYS A 530 -26.68 -26.69 -8.22
CA LYS A 530 -27.49 -25.69 -7.50
C LYS A 530 -27.04 -24.25 -7.79
N GLY A 531 -25.95 -24.06 -8.54
CA GLY A 531 -25.37 -22.77 -8.90
C GLY A 531 -24.31 -22.24 -7.93
N ASN A 532 -23.88 -23.01 -6.92
CA ASN A 532 -22.79 -22.64 -6.01
C ASN A 532 -21.44 -22.85 -6.69
N GLU A 533 -20.48 -21.95 -6.49
CA GLU A 533 -19.13 -22.12 -7.04
C GLU A 533 -18.37 -23.25 -6.36
N ILE A 534 -17.73 -24.10 -7.17
CA ILE A 534 -16.85 -25.17 -6.71
C ILE A 534 -15.44 -24.58 -6.61
N GLU A 535 -15.07 -24.23 -5.38
CA GLU A 535 -13.77 -23.65 -5.05
C GLU A 535 -12.63 -24.58 -5.54
N ASP A 536 -11.66 -24.01 -6.25
CA ASP A 536 -10.55 -24.75 -6.91
C ASP A 536 -10.94 -25.84 -7.94
N GLY A 537 -12.23 -25.93 -8.32
CA GLY A 537 -12.69 -26.73 -9.47
C GLY A 537 -12.41 -26.06 -10.82
N GLY A 538 -12.22 -24.75 -10.82
CA GLY A 538 -11.85 -23.95 -11.98
C GLY A 538 -10.40 -24.09 -12.45
N ASP A 539 -10.06 -23.30 -13.46
CA ASP A 539 -8.68 -23.10 -13.94
C ASP A 539 -8.51 -21.67 -14.44
N SER A 540 -7.30 -21.12 -14.35
CA SER A 540 -7.02 -19.76 -14.82
C SER A 540 -5.68 -19.70 -15.54
N LYS A 541 -5.65 -18.96 -16.65
CA LYS A 541 -4.50 -18.82 -17.55
C LYS A 541 -4.34 -17.37 -17.98
N THR A 542 -3.17 -16.80 -17.71
CA THR A 542 -2.80 -15.45 -18.13
C THR A 542 -1.97 -15.51 -19.41
N PHE A 543 -2.27 -14.68 -20.40
CA PHE A 543 -1.53 -14.57 -21.66
C PHE A 543 -1.30 -13.09 -22.02
N LYS A 544 -0.44 -12.83 -23.01
CA LYS A 544 -0.16 -11.46 -23.48
C LYS A 544 -0.93 -11.12 -24.73
N VAL A 545 -1.43 -9.89 -24.80
CA VAL A 545 -1.93 -9.26 -26.03
C VAL A 545 -0.91 -8.23 -26.47
N ASN A 546 -0.50 -8.29 -27.74
CA ASN A 546 0.43 -7.33 -28.34
C ASN A 546 -0.31 -6.45 -29.35
N LYS A 547 -0.06 -5.14 -29.31
CA LYS A 547 -0.65 -4.11 -30.17
C LYS A 547 -0.35 -4.34 -31.65
N TYR A 548 -1.28 -3.95 -32.52
CA TYR A 548 -1.09 -3.97 -33.97
C TYR A 548 -0.21 -2.79 -34.43
N VAL A 549 0.90 -3.06 -35.13
CA VAL A 549 1.80 -2.02 -35.63
C VAL A 549 1.73 -1.96 -37.16
N ASN A 550 1.36 -0.80 -37.71
CA ASN A 550 1.38 -0.56 -39.16
C ASN A 550 2.81 -0.31 -39.66
N ALA A 551 3.10 -0.68 -40.90
CA ALA A 551 4.35 -0.32 -41.57
C ALA A 551 4.41 1.19 -41.87
N LYS A 552 5.62 1.75 -41.91
CA LYS A 552 5.87 3.19 -42.05
C LYS A 552 6.94 3.46 -43.11
N VAL A 553 6.71 4.46 -43.95
CA VAL A 553 7.61 4.92 -45.02
C VAL A 553 8.40 6.13 -44.56
N THR A 554 9.72 6.12 -44.75
CA THR A 554 10.57 7.31 -44.61
C THR A 554 11.47 7.50 -45.83
N ILE A 555 11.83 8.75 -46.08
CA ILE A 555 12.77 9.18 -47.11
C ILE A 555 13.82 10.02 -46.38
N THR A 556 15.10 9.74 -46.61
CA THR A 556 16.23 10.55 -46.11
C THR A 556 17.04 11.10 -47.27
N ASP A 557 17.78 12.19 -47.03
CA ASP A 557 18.78 12.73 -47.96
C ASP A 557 18.23 13.25 -49.31
N LEU A 558 16.93 13.61 -49.34
CA LEU A 558 16.25 14.17 -50.51
C LEU A 558 15.38 15.40 -50.20
N ASP A 559 14.69 15.42 -49.07
CA ASP A 559 13.69 16.45 -48.75
C ASP A 559 14.35 17.82 -48.50
N GLY A 560 13.99 18.83 -49.30
CA GLY A 560 14.59 20.16 -49.29
C GLY A 560 15.91 20.29 -50.06
N THR A 561 16.33 19.27 -50.82
CA THR A 561 17.59 19.33 -51.59
C THR A 561 17.48 20.21 -52.84
N THR A 562 18.60 20.75 -53.30
CA THR A 562 18.73 21.44 -54.59
C THR A 562 19.67 20.67 -55.51
N VAL A 563 19.28 20.40 -56.75
CA VAL A 563 20.04 19.61 -57.74
C VAL A 563 20.19 20.42 -59.03
N LYS A 564 21.39 20.48 -59.61
CA LYS A 564 21.59 21.16 -60.90
C LYS A 564 21.15 20.28 -62.08
N ALA A 565 20.74 20.91 -63.17
CA ALA A 565 20.35 20.26 -64.41
C ALA A 565 21.50 19.43 -64.99
N GLY A 566 21.27 18.12 -65.16
CA GLY A 566 22.27 17.14 -65.61
C GLY A 566 23.05 16.46 -64.48
N GLU A 567 22.85 16.87 -63.22
CA GLU A 567 23.39 16.18 -62.05
C GLU A 567 22.42 15.13 -61.49
N ALA A 568 22.95 14.34 -60.54
CA ALA A 568 22.22 13.28 -59.86
C ALA A 568 22.37 13.36 -58.34
N GLN A 569 21.27 13.13 -57.62
CA GLN A 569 21.21 13.15 -56.15
C GLN A 569 20.88 11.74 -55.62
N ASN A 570 21.70 11.22 -54.72
CA ASN A 570 21.41 9.97 -54.02
C ASN A 570 20.49 10.21 -52.82
N PHE A 571 19.62 9.26 -52.50
CA PHE A 571 18.73 9.29 -51.34
C PHE A 571 18.39 7.89 -50.85
N THR A 572 17.91 7.75 -49.61
CA THR A 572 17.50 6.43 -49.08
C THR A 572 16.00 6.39 -48.83
N VAL A 573 15.37 5.27 -49.17
CA VAL A 573 13.99 4.97 -48.75
C VAL A 573 14.02 3.83 -47.75
N ASN A 574 13.24 3.95 -46.69
CA ASN A 574 13.03 2.89 -45.71
C ASN A 574 11.53 2.63 -45.57
N VAL A 575 11.16 1.35 -45.46
CA VAL A 575 9.78 0.95 -45.16
C VAL A 575 9.82 -0.14 -44.10
N THR A 576 9.46 0.20 -42.87
CA THR A 576 9.56 -0.73 -41.73
C THR A 576 8.56 -1.88 -41.90
N PRO A 577 8.99 -3.15 -42.04
CA PRO A 577 8.10 -4.28 -42.30
C PRO A 577 7.38 -4.73 -41.02
N ASN A 578 6.22 -4.12 -40.74
CA ASN A 578 5.39 -4.42 -39.57
C ASN A 578 4.16 -5.30 -39.95
N ASP A 579 3.14 -5.38 -39.09
CA ASP A 579 2.08 -6.41 -39.11
C ASP A 579 1.13 -6.40 -40.33
N ASP A 580 1.30 -5.46 -41.26
CA ASP A 580 0.40 -5.22 -42.37
C ASP A 580 1.04 -5.21 -43.77
N ALA A 581 2.37 -5.39 -43.85
CA ALA A 581 3.16 -5.29 -45.09
C ALA A 581 3.68 -6.64 -45.64
N ASN A 582 3.76 -7.69 -44.83
CA ASN A 582 4.69 -8.81 -45.07
C ASN A 582 4.24 -9.88 -46.09
N THR A 583 3.24 -9.62 -46.95
CA THR A 583 2.87 -10.56 -48.02
C THR A 583 2.30 -9.83 -49.24
N GLY A 584 3.14 -9.63 -50.25
CA GLY A 584 2.75 -9.04 -51.54
C GLY A 584 2.51 -7.52 -51.53
N ALA A 585 2.88 -6.81 -50.47
CA ALA A 585 2.88 -5.35 -50.49
C ALA A 585 4.02 -4.80 -51.37
N LYS A 586 3.76 -3.68 -52.04
CA LYS A 586 4.73 -2.95 -52.87
C LYS A 586 4.74 -1.48 -52.52
N ALA A 587 5.89 -0.84 -52.66
CA ALA A 587 6.04 0.61 -52.54
C ALA A 587 6.37 1.21 -53.91
N LYS A 588 5.57 2.19 -54.31
CA LYS A 588 5.72 2.89 -55.59
C LYS A 588 6.28 4.29 -55.38
N ILE A 589 7.32 4.61 -56.15
CA ILE A 589 7.89 5.96 -56.26
C ILE A 589 7.21 6.67 -57.43
N THR A 590 6.85 7.95 -57.24
CA THR A 590 6.24 8.81 -58.25
C THR A 590 6.87 10.19 -58.23
N VAL A 591 7.13 10.73 -59.43
CA VAL A 591 7.58 12.11 -59.65
C VAL A 591 6.35 12.94 -60.00
N SER A 592 6.23 14.14 -59.44
CA SER A 592 5.08 15.03 -59.63
C SER A 592 5.46 16.49 -59.41
N GLY A 593 4.57 17.42 -59.76
CA GLY A 593 4.83 18.88 -59.70
C GLY A 593 4.93 19.51 -61.09
N ALA A 594 4.98 20.84 -61.14
CA ALA A 594 5.01 21.59 -62.40
C ALA A 594 6.32 21.39 -63.18
N ASN A 595 7.44 21.13 -62.48
CA ASN A 595 8.73 20.84 -63.09
C ASN A 595 9.05 19.32 -63.14
N ALA A 596 8.05 18.43 -63.04
CA ALA A 596 8.29 16.97 -62.99
C ALA A 596 9.10 16.45 -64.20
N ASP A 597 8.93 17.08 -65.36
CA ASP A 597 9.69 16.78 -66.58
C ASP A 597 11.19 17.12 -66.49
N ALA A 598 11.66 17.82 -65.44
CA ALA A 598 13.08 18.03 -65.19
C ALA A 598 13.82 16.77 -64.71
N VAL A 599 13.08 15.77 -64.21
CA VAL A 599 13.66 14.47 -63.84
C VAL A 599 13.69 13.57 -65.08
N GLU A 600 14.86 13.02 -65.41
CA GLU A 600 14.98 12.02 -66.47
C GLU A 600 14.46 10.67 -65.98
N LYS A 601 14.92 10.23 -64.80
CA LYS A 601 14.57 8.94 -64.19
C LYS A 601 14.99 8.88 -62.72
N ILE A 602 14.46 7.88 -62.01
CA ILE A 602 14.93 7.45 -60.70
C ILE A 602 15.43 6.02 -60.83
N GLN A 603 16.62 5.78 -60.30
CA GLN A 603 17.24 4.46 -60.21
C GLN A 603 17.34 4.00 -58.76
N TYR A 604 17.39 2.69 -58.54
CA TYR A 604 17.68 2.06 -57.26
C TYR A 604 18.94 1.20 -57.38
N LYS A 605 19.62 1.00 -56.25
CA LYS A 605 20.87 0.25 -56.15
C LYS A 605 20.58 -1.20 -55.83
N ASP A 606 20.99 -2.09 -56.74
CA ASP A 606 20.92 -3.54 -56.58
C ASP A 606 22.36 -4.10 -56.62
N GLY A 607 22.90 -4.38 -55.45
CA GLY A 607 24.32 -4.66 -55.24
C GLY A 607 25.20 -3.48 -55.69
N GLU A 608 26.09 -3.74 -56.65
CA GLU A 608 26.98 -2.73 -57.25
C GLU A 608 26.35 -2.06 -58.50
N THR A 609 25.10 -2.37 -58.86
CA THR A 609 24.46 -1.91 -60.10
C THR A 609 23.29 -0.97 -59.85
N TRP A 610 23.12 0.02 -60.73
CA TRP A 610 21.96 0.92 -60.72
C TRP A 610 20.92 0.44 -61.73
N LYS A 611 19.65 0.32 -61.30
CA LYS A 611 18.52 -0.15 -62.10
C LYS A 611 17.37 0.85 -62.06
N ASP A 612 16.64 1.01 -63.16
CA ASP A 612 15.47 1.90 -63.20
C ASP A 612 14.34 1.36 -62.32
N VAL A 613 13.65 2.23 -61.57
CA VAL A 613 12.55 1.82 -60.68
C VAL A 613 11.34 1.34 -61.51
N PRO A 614 10.82 0.11 -61.30
CA PRO A 614 9.70 -0.41 -62.07
C PRO A 614 8.42 0.39 -61.82
N GLY A 615 7.62 0.61 -62.87
CA GLY A 615 6.40 1.43 -62.80
C GLY A 615 5.28 0.87 -61.90
N GLU A 616 5.38 -0.39 -61.47
CA GLU A 616 4.51 -1.02 -60.47
C GLU A 616 5.01 -0.89 -59.02
N GLY A 617 6.23 -0.37 -58.81
CA GLY A 617 6.89 -0.32 -57.50
C GLY A 617 7.70 -1.58 -57.17
N LEU A 618 8.55 -1.46 -56.16
CA LEU A 618 9.36 -2.54 -55.59
C LEU A 618 8.61 -3.22 -54.43
N SER A 619 8.95 -4.45 -54.07
CA SER A 619 8.43 -5.05 -52.83
C SER A 619 8.94 -4.31 -51.59
N ILE A 620 8.26 -4.48 -50.45
CA ILE A 620 8.67 -3.84 -49.19
C ILE A 620 10.08 -4.27 -48.75
N ASP A 621 10.46 -5.53 -49.00
CA ASP A 621 11.80 -6.04 -48.68
C ASP A 621 12.88 -5.46 -49.61
N GLU A 622 12.57 -5.21 -50.89
CA GLU A 622 13.49 -4.63 -51.88
C GLU A 622 13.67 -3.11 -51.76
N ILE A 623 12.67 -2.38 -51.23
CA ILE A 623 12.77 -0.93 -51.04
C ILE A 623 13.40 -0.56 -49.69
N ASN A 624 13.30 -1.42 -48.68
CA ASN A 624 13.69 -1.07 -47.32
C ASN A 624 15.22 -1.02 -47.17
N ASN A 625 15.72 0.16 -46.77
CA ASN A 625 17.15 0.48 -46.66
C ASN A 625 17.90 0.42 -48.00
N THR A 626 17.19 0.70 -49.09
CA THR A 626 17.75 0.74 -50.45
C THR A 626 18.13 2.16 -50.85
N GLU A 627 19.32 2.31 -51.42
CA GLU A 627 19.82 3.57 -51.97
C GLU A 627 19.22 3.82 -53.35
N PHE A 628 18.70 5.03 -53.56
CA PHE A 628 18.12 5.52 -54.80
C PHE A 628 18.95 6.68 -55.35
N LYS A 629 18.81 6.93 -56.65
CA LYS A 629 19.45 8.03 -57.38
C LYS A 629 18.43 8.72 -58.26
N LEU A 630 18.17 9.98 -57.96
CA LEU A 630 17.41 10.91 -58.80
C LEU A 630 18.35 11.47 -59.86
N ILE A 631 17.97 11.42 -61.14
CA ILE A 631 18.76 11.96 -62.26
C ILE A 631 17.96 13.06 -62.94
N THR A 632 18.53 14.26 -63.05
CA THR A 632 17.89 15.40 -63.74
C THR A 632 18.34 15.48 -65.20
N LYS A 633 17.52 16.10 -66.06
CA LYS A 633 17.88 16.36 -67.45
C LYS A 633 18.86 17.54 -67.56
N ALA A 634 19.82 17.45 -68.46
CA ALA A 634 20.82 18.50 -68.70
C ALA A 634 20.23 19.84 -69.21
N ASP A 635 19.05 19.82 -69.82
CA ASP A 635 18.32 20.99 -70.32
C ASP A 635 17.19 21.47 -69.38
N ALA A 636 17.13 20.96 -68.14
CA ALA A 636 16.12 21.34 -67.17
C ALA A 636 16.18 22.83 -66.79
N ASN A 637 15.00 23.42 -66.59
CA ASN A 637 14.84 24.79 -66.10
C ASN A 637 14.63 24.80 -64.58
N ASP A 638 14.79 25.98 -63.98
CA ASP A 638 14.53 26.20 -62.56
C ASP A 638 13.09 25.82 -62.16
N GLY A 639 12.93 25.08 -61.07
CA GLY A 639 11.63 24.81 -60.47
C GLY A 639 11.56 23.55 -59.62
N ASP A 640 10.53 23.47 -58.78
CA ASP A 640 10.38 22.41 -57.80
C ASP A 640 9.72 21.13 -58.34
N VAL A 641 10.22 20.02 -57.84
CA VAL A 641 9.78 18.65 -58.10
C VAL A 641 9.38 17.99 -56.78
N THR A 642 8.32 17.20 -56.80
CA THR A 642 7.80 16.47 -55.63
C THR A 642 7.93 14.97 -55.86
N ILE A 643 8.75 14.31 -55.04
CA ILE A 643 8.94 12.87 -55.03
C ILE A 643 8.04 12.26 -53.95
N THR A 644 7.15 11.35 -54.35
CA THR A 644 6.22 10.66 -53.45
C THR A 644 6.49 9.17 -53.46
N VAL A 645 6.73 8.60 -52.26
CA VAL A 645 6.75 7.15 -52.02
C VAL A 645 5.43 6.76 -51.36
N THR A 646 4.76 5.74 -51.91
CA THR A 646 3.50 5.21 -51.36
C THR A 646 3.56 3.70 -51.25
N ALA A 647 3.50 3.19 -50.02
CA ALA A 647 3.42 1.76 -49.72
C ALA A 647 1.96 1.28 -49.80
N LYS A 648 1.71 0.15 -50.46
CA LYS A 648 0.38 -0.44 -50.64
C LYS A 648 0.40 -1.94 -50.44
N LYS A 649 -0.68 -2.47 -49.85
CA LYS A 649 -0.95 -3.91 -49.69
C LYS A 649 -1.20 -4.55 -51.05
N ALA A 650 -1.11 -5.88 -51.13
CA ALA A 650 -1.34 -6.64 -52.37
C ALA A 650 -2.72 -6.38 -53.01
N ASN A 651 -3.72 -5.97 -52.22
CA ASN A 651 -5.07 -5.60 -52.67
C ASN A 651 -5.20 -4.11 -53.06
N GLY A 652 -4.11 -3.35 -53.11
CA GLY A 652 -4.09 -1.92 -53.47
C GLY A 652 -4.43 -0.94 -52.36
N THR A 653 -4.74 -1.38 -51.14
CA THR A 653 -4.97 -0.49 -49.98
C THR A 653 -3.67 0.22 -49.58
N GLU A 654 -3.72 1.53 -49.37
CA GLU A 654 -2.58 2.32 -48.89
C GLU A 654 -2.21 1.95 -47.45
N ILE A 655 -0.91 1.80 -47.20
CA ILE A 655 -0.31 1.52 -45.90
C ILE A 655 0.11 2.85 -45.28
N ASP A 656 1.04 3.53 -45.96
CA ASP A 656 1.61 4.81 -45.57
C ASP A 656 2.22 5.50 -46.81
N LYS A 657 2.38 6.82 -46.73
CA LYS A 657 2.84 7.68 -47.82
C LYS A 657 3.75 8.78 -47.29
N LYS A 658 4.94 8.89 -47.87
CA LYS A 658 5.89 9.98 -47.60
C LYS A 658 6.17 10.77 -48.87
N VAL A 659 6.38 12.07 -48.68
CA VAL A 659 6.66 13.06 -49.73
C VAL A 659 7.99 13.74 -49.38
N ALA A 660 8.78 14.07 -50.41
CA ALA A 660 9.98 14.87 -50.35
C ALA A 660 9.97 15.92 -51.48
N ALA A 661 10.40 17.15 -51.18
CA ALA A 661 10.54 18.24 -52.15
C ALA A 661 11.99 18.36 -52.64
N VAL A 662 12.19 18.64 -53.93
CA VAL A 662 13.50 18.84 -54.56
C VAL A 662 13.45 20.03 -55.51
N THR A 663 14.33 21.01 -55.35
CA THR A 663 14.44 22.15 -56.26
C THR A 663 15.45 21.84 -57.36
N VAL A 664 15.03 21.83 -58.63
CA VAL A 664 15.97 21.74 -59.75
C VAL A 664 16.41 23.15 -60.14
N LYS A 665 17.71 23.33 -60.40
CA LYS A 665 18.29 24.58 -60.93
C LYS A 665 18.94 24.35 -62.29
N LYS A 666 18.80 25.32 -63.19
CA LYS A 666 19.44 25.33 -64.50
C LYS A 666 20.97 25.36 -64.40
N HIS A 667 21.62 24.75 -65.39
CA HIS A 667 23.07 24.79 -65.61
C HIS A 667 23.49 26.09 -66.31
N GLU A 668 24.48 26.78 -65.77
CA GLU A 668 25.07 28.00 -66.31
C GLU A 668 26.39 27.68 -67.02
N ASN A 669 26.36 27.70 -68.36
CA ASN A 669 27.55 27.43 -69.18
C ASN A 669 28.64 28.49 -69.00
N ALA A 670 29.89 28.14 -69.29
CA ALA A 670 31.03 29.07 -69.29
C ALA A 670 30.89 30.25 -70.27
N ALA A 671 31.67 31.31 -70.04
CA ALA A 671 31.70 32.51 -70.88
C ALA A 671 33.12 33.03 -71.14
N VAL A 672 33.34 33.66 -72.30
CA VAL A 672 34.60 34.33 -72.69
C VAL A 672 34.32 35.76 -73.16
N THR A 673 35.10 36.72 -72.67
CA THR A 673 35.09 38.12 -73.17
C THR A 673 36.48 38.52 -73.68
N ILE A 674 36.48 39.41 -74.68
CA ILE A 674 37.68 40.01 -75.28
C ILE A 674 37.41 41.50 -75.42
N ASP A 675 38.26 42.34 -74.83
CA ASP A 675 38.04 43.79 -74.73
C ASP A 675 39.28 44.57 -75.22
N GLY A 676 39.06 45.65 -75.98
CA GLY A 676 40.12 46.59 -76.40
C GLY A 676 40.62 46.47 -77.85
N LEU A 677 40.17 45.47 -78.63
CA LEU A 677 40.48 45.32 -80.06
C LEU A 677 39.41 45.94 -80.98
N ASP A 678 38.12 45.70 -80.68
CA ASP A 678 37.04 45.98 -81.63
C ASP A 678 36.98 47.43 -82.12
N GLY A 679 36.90 47.59 -83.44
CA GLY A 679 36.82 48.90 -84.10
C GLY A 679 38.13 49.71 -84.14
N THR A 680 39.25 49.19 -83.64
CA THR A 680 40.54 49.89 -83.66
C THR A 680 41.26 49.75 -85.00
N THR A 681 42.20 50.67 -85.29
CA THR A 681 43.07 50.62 -86.48
C THR A 681 44.54 50.59 -86.03
N VAL A 682 45.32 49.65 -86.56
CA VAL A 682 46.72 49.35 -86.20
C VAL A 682 47.56 49.37 -87.48
N LYS A 683 48.85 49.70 -87.41
CA LYS A 683 49.72 49.58 -88.60
C LYS A 683 50.36 48.19 -88.69
N ALA A 684 50.68 47.75 -89.91
CA ALA A 684 51.36 46.48 -90.15
C ALA A 684 52.70 46.43 -89.38
N GLY A 685 52.89 45.39 -88.56
CA GLY A 685 54.03 45.26 -87.66
C GLY A 685 54.04 46.18 -86.42
N GLU A 686 52.96 46.89 -86.10
CA GLU A 686 52.77 47.56 -84.80
C GLU A 686 51.87 46.70 -83.89
N ALA A 687 52.19 46.66 -82.60
CA ALA A 687 51.48 45.83 -81.63
C ALA A 687 50.28 46.57 -81.01
N LYS A 688 49.21 45.83 -80.69
CA LYS A 688 48.00 46.37 -80.07
C LYS A 688 47.56 45.51 -78.89
N GLU A 689 47.54 46.11 -77.69
CA GLU A 689 47.14 45.45 -76.44
C GLU A 689 45.62 45.29 -76.28
N PHE A 690 45.22 44.23 -75.57
CA PHE A 690 43.83 43.86 -75.27
C PHE A 690 43.73 42.98 -74.01
N THR A 691 42.51 42.80 -73.51
CA THR A 691 42.19 42.00 -72.32
C THR A 691 41.33 40.80 -72.70
N VAL A 692 41.52 39.68 -72.00
CA VAL A 692 40.72 38.46 -72.13
C VAL A 692 40.29 37.99 -70.75
N ASN A 693 39.01 37.65 -70.59
CA ASN A 693 38.49 37.03 -69.37
C ASN A 693 37.69 35.77 -69.72
N VAL A 694 37.83 34.72 -68.91
CA VAL A 694 37.17 33.43 -69.09
C VAL A 694 36.53 33.07 -67.75
N THR A 695 35.21 32.95 -67.72
CA THR A 695 34.42 32.67 -66.50
C THR A 695 33.82 31.26 -66.60
N PRO A 696 34.19 30.30 -65.73
CA PRO A 696 33.74 28.92 -65.84
C PRO A 696 32.24 28.69 -65.56
N ASN A 697 31.62 29.47 -64.66
CA ASN A 697 30.26 29.24 -64.16
C ASN A 697 30.10 27.80 -63.60
N ASP A 698 29.11 27.01 -64.04
CA ASP A 698 28.95 25.60 -63.64
C ASP A 698 29.82 24.63 -64.48
N ASP A 699 30.51 25.10 -65.51
CA ASP A 699 31.39 24.28 -66.36
C ASP A 699 32.84 24.21 -65.84
N THR A 700 33.54 23.12 -66.16
CA THR A 700 34.98 22.99 -65.92
C THR A 700 35.79 23.43 -67.14
N ILE A 701 36.72 24.36 -66.95
CA ILE A 701 37.66 24.84 -67.99
C ILE A 701 39.07 24.33 -67.67
N ASP A 702 39.66 23.62 -68.62
CA ASP A 702 41.02 23.09 -68.54
C ASP A 702 42.00 23.95 -69.34
N LYS A 703 41.63 24.29 -70.59
CA LYS A 703 42.51 24.99 -71.54
C LYS A 703 41.84 26.11 -72.27
N VAL A 704 42.64 27.05 -72.76
CA VAL A 704 42.20 28.17 -73.60
C VAL A 704 43.11 28.29 -74.81
N THR A 705 42.51 28.39 -75.99
CA THR A 705 43.19 28.49 -77.29
C THR A 705 43.13 29.92 -77.80
N PHE A 706 44.24 30.43 -78.35
CA PHE A 706 44.30 31.74 -79.00
C PHE A 706 44.57 31.57 -80.50
N GLY A 707 43.73 32.19 -81.33
CA GLY A 707 43.90 32.25 -82.78
C GLY A 707 43.93 33.69 -83.29
N THR A 708 44.61 33.92 -84.41
CA THR A 708 44.50 35.18 -85.18
C THR A 708 44.49 34.89 -86.68
N THR A 709 43.79 35.70 -87.46
CA THR A 709 43.77 35.58 -88.93
C THR A 709 44.99 36.18 -89.63
N SER A 710 45.79 37.00 -88.93
CA SER A 710 47.07 37.53 -89.44
C SER A 710 48.01 37.90 -88.31
N GLY A 711 49.30 37.61 -88.49
CA GLY A 711 50.33 37.85 -87.48
C GLY A 711 50.24 36.86 -86.32
N GLU A 712 50.50 37.34 -85.10
CA GLU A 712 50.52 36.49 -83.89
C GLU A 712 49.91 37.19 -82.67
N VAL A 713 49.37 36.40 -81.75
CA VAL A 713 49.00 36.85 -80.40
C VAL A 713 50.18 36.59 -79.47
N GLN A 714 50.56 37.60 -78.71
CA GLN A 714 51.63 37.55 -77.72
C GLN A 714 51.06 37.89 -76.34
N TRP A 715 51.64 37.30 -75.30
CA TRP A 715 51.38 37.67 -73.91
C TRP A 715 52.64 38.18 -73.21
N SER A 716 52.44 38.96 -72.15
CA SER A 716 53.48 39.40 -71.21
C SER A 716 53.15 38.93 -69.80
N SER A 717 54.19 38.60 -69.04
CA SER A 717 54.11 38.21 -67.61
C SER A 717 54.77 39.25 -66.68
N ASP A 718 55.25 40.36 -67.23
CA ASP A 718 56.11 41.35 -66.56
C ASP A 718 55.70 42.80 -66.92
N ASN A 719 54.38 43.02 -66.95
CA ASN A 719 53.73 44.30 -67.25
C ASN A 719 54.20 44.96 -68.57
N GLY A 720 54.34 44.16 -69.61
CA GLY A 720 54.65 44.61 -70.97
C GLY A 720 56.15 44.78 -71.27
N THR A 721 57.04 44.33 -70.38
CA THR A 721 58.50 44.49 -70.55
C THR A 721 59.06 43.45 -71.53
N THR A 722 58.63 42.19 -71.43
CA THR A 722 58.91 41.13 -72.38
C THR A 722 57.61 40.51 -72.91
N TRP A 723 57.64 40.09 -74.17
CA TRP A 723 56.50 39.58 -74.90
C TRP A 723 56.87 38.27 -75.58
N THR A 724 56.02 37.26 -75.42
CA THR A 724 56.22 35.93 -76.01
C THR A 724 54.95 35.51 -76.74
N THR A 725 55.10 34.84 -77.89
CA THR A 725 53.96 34.31 -78.66
C THR A 725 53.20 33.29 -77.82
N VAL A 726 51.88 33.41 -77.78
CA VAL A 726 51.02 32.48 -77.03
C VAL A 726 51.06 31.11 -77.74
N PRO A 727 51.47 30.02 -77.08
CA PRO A 727 51.42 28.69 -77.67
C PRO A 727 49.95 28.24 -77.81
N GLY A 728 49.66 27.40 -78.81
CA GLY A 728 48.29 27.16 -79.31
C GLY A 728 47.22 26.96 -78.22
N ASP A 729 47.34 25.91 -77.42
CA ASP A 729 46.52 25.68 -76.22
C ASP A 729 47.36 26.01 -74.98
N VAL A 730 46.86 26.89 -74.11
CA VAL A 730 47.41 27.17 -72.78
C VAL A 730 46.46 26.67 -71.68
N ASP A 731 47.00 26.29 -70.52
CA ASP A 731 46.17 25.85 -69.39
C ASP A 731 45.47 27.07 -68.76
N TYR A 732 44.20 26.92 -68.34
CA TYR A 732 43.35 28.04 -67.91
C TYR A 732 43.93 28.83 -66.73
N SER A 733 44.65 28.16 -65.82
CA SER A 733 45.38 28.80 -64.71
C SER A 733 46.36 29.88 -65.17
N ASP A 734 47.00 29.68 -66.32
CA ASP A 734 48.14 30.47 -66.79
C ASP A 734 47.73 31.81 -67.39
N LEU A 735 46.44 32.06 -67.59
CA LEU A 735 45.89 33.34 -68.04
C LEU A 735 45.98 34.43 -66.97
N THR A 736 46.03 34.04 -65.69
CA THR A 736 45.92 34.95 -64.57
C THR A 736 47.09 35.94 -64.53
N GLY A 737 46.77 37.23 -64.60
CA GLY A 737 47.77 38.31 -64.57
C GLY A 737 48.59 38.49 -65.85
N LYS A 738 48.23 37.83 -66.95
CA LYS A 738 48.85 38.07 -68.26
C LYS A 738 48.25 39.31 -68.92
N GLN A 739 49.10 40.09 -69.59
CA GLN A 739 48.65 41.10 -70.55
C GLN A 739 48.75 40.51 -71.96
N PHE A 740 47.78 40.78 -72.83
CA PHE A 740 47.74 40.27 -74.20
C PHE A 740 47.93 41.39 -75.21
N ARG A 741 48.60 41.08 -76.33
CA ARG A 741 48.65 41.95 -77.50
C ARG A 741 48.63 41.14 -78.78
N VAL A 742 48.11 41.73 -79.84
CA VAL A 742 48.19 41.17 -81.20
C VAL A 742 49.20 41.98 -82.01
N VAL A 743 50.02 41.29 -82.79
CA VAL A 743 51.00 41.90 -83.70
C VAL A 743 50.68 41.41 -85.11
N PRO A 744 50.02 42.23 -85.96
CA PRO A 744 49.78 41.90 -87.36
C PRO A 744 51.11 41.72 -88.11
N ALA A 745 51.11 40.84 -89.12
CA ALA A 745 52.30 40.58 -89.93
C ALA A 745 52.86 41.87 -90.55
N ALA A 746 54.19 41.98 -90.66
CA ALA A 746 54.87 43.20 -91.11
C ALA A 746 54.60 43.54 -92.60
N ASP A 747 54.16 42.56 -93.38
CA ASP A 747 53.76 42.65 -94.79
C ASP A 747 52.22 42.68 -94.98
N ALA A 748 51.44 42.72 -93.89
CA ALA A 748 49.99 42.69 -93.95
C ALA A 748 49.42 43.83 -94.83
N ALA A 749 48.57 43.44 -95.79
CA ALA A 749 47.81 44.38 -96.61
C ALA A 749 46.71 45.07 -95.78
N ASN A 750 46.18 46.18 -96.28
CA ASN A 750 45.07 46.87 -95.63
C ASN A 750 43.83 45.94 -95.57
N GLY A 751 43.30 45.66 -94.37
CA GLY A 751 42.20 44.72 -94.18
C GLY A 751 41.87 44.47 -92.70
N THR A 752 40.93 43.56 -92.45
CA THR A 752 40.48 43.20 -91.10
C THR A 752 41.21 41.96 -90.57
N VAL A 753 41.68 42.03 -89.32
CA VAL A 753 42.27 40.92 -88.57
C VAL A 753 41.34 40.57 -87.40
N THR A 754 41.15 39.28 -87.16
CA THR A 754 40.28 38.76 -86.09
C THR A 754 41.12 37.93 -85.13
N VAL A 755 40.93 38.16 -83.82
CA VAL A 755 41.45 37.33 -82.73
C VAL A 755 40.32 36.48 -82.17
N THR A 756 40.58 35.18 -82.01
CA THR A 756 39.67 34.18 -81.48
C THR A 756 40.21 33.65 -80.17
N VAL A 757 39.37 33.58 -79.14
CA VAL A 757 39.66 32.89 -77.87
C VAL A 757 38.63 31.79 -77.65
N THR A 758 39.10 30.56 -77.45
CA THR A 758 38.24 29.39 -77.23
C THR A 758 38.61 28.73 -75.91
N ALA A 759 37.69 28.70 -74.94
CA ALA A 759 37.82 27.95 -73.71
C ALA A 759 37.32 26.50 -73.90
N LYS A 760 38.08 25.54 -73.38
CA LYS A 760 37.88 24.10 -73.56
C LYS A 760 37.78 23.37 -72.23
N LYS A 761 36.94 22.33 -72.17
CA LYS A 761 36.88 21.38 -71.06
C LYS A 761 38.05 20.39 -71.14
N ALA A 762 38.27 19.60 -70.08
CA ALA A 762 39.39 18.65 -69.99
C ALA A 762 39.37 17.53 -71.05
N ASP A 763 38.21 17.26 -71.66
CA ASP A 763 38.07 16.33 -72.81
C ASP A 763 38.38 16.98 -74.17
N GLY A 764 38.74 18.27 -74.18
CA GLY A 764 39.02 19.07 -75.38
C GLY A 764 37.79 19.67 -76.07
N THR A 765 36.57 19.46 -75.55
CA THR A 765 35.35 20.07 -76.09
C THR A 765 35.31 21.58 -75.85
N GLU A 766 34.70 22.32 -76.78
CA GLU A 766 34.49 23.77 -76.63
C GLU A 766 33.44 24.04 -75.54
N ALA A 767 33.85 24.74 -74.48
CA ALA A 767 32.96 25.21 -73.42
C ALA A 767 32.38 26.59 -73.76
N ALA A 768 33.22 27.49 -74.28
CA ALA A 768 32.83 28.82 -74.70
C ALA A 768 33.84 29.42 -75.68
N LYS A 769 33.39 30.31 -76.58
CA LYS A 769 34.23 30.94 -77.60
C LYS A 769 33.84 32.39 -77.84
N LYS A 770 34.84 33.23 -78.13
CA LYS A 770 34.66 34.63 -78.49
C LYS A 770 35.62 35.05 -79.61
N ASP A 771 35.13 35.86 -80.53
CA ASP A 771 35.91 36.51 -81.59
C ASP A 771 35.84 38.04 -81.42
N ALA A 772 36.94 38.75 -81.74
CA ALA A 772 37.04 40.21 -81.77
C ALA A 772 37.91 40.67 -82.96
N SER A 773 37.63 41.84 -83.56
CA SER A 773 38.21 42.21 -84.87
C SER A 773 38.62 43.69 -85.02
N PHE A 774 39.74 43.94 -85.72
CA PHE A 774 40.35 45.26 -85.89
C PHE A 774 40.95 45.45 -87.29
N THR A 775 41.25 46.68 -87.68
CA THR A 775 41.72 47.04 -89.03
C THR A 775 43.23 47.27 -89.07
N VAL A 776 43.90 46.86 -90.15
CA VAL A 776 45.36 47.02 -90.35
C VAL A 776 45.69 47.94 -91.53
N THR A 777 46.79 48.72 -91.45
CA THR A 777 47.25 49.67 -92.50
C THR A 777 48.78 49.67 -92.72
N LYS A 778 49.25 49.90 -93.95
CA LYS A 778 50.70 49.85 -94.34
C LYS A 778 51.57 50.99 -93.76
N LYS A 779 52.90 50.79 -93.71
CA LYS A 779 53.92 51.62 -93.00
C LYS A 779 54.84 52.45 -93.94
N GLU A 780 55.20 53.68 -93.55
CA GLU A 780 56.06 54.64 -94.29
C GLU A 780 57.15 55.31 -93.38
N GLU A 781 58.17 55.97 -93.98
CA GLU A 781 59.41 56.48 -93.33
C GLU A 781 59.48 58.04 -93.12
N PRO A 782 60.43 58.59 -92.32
CA PRO A 782 60.13 59.70 -91.38
C PRO A 782 60.76 61.10 -91.62
N VAL A 783 60.29 62.11 -90.86
CA VAL A 783 60.95 63.42 -90.60
C VAL A 783 60.58 64.02 -89.23
N THR A 784 61.41 64.93 -88.70
CA THR A 784 61.43 65.55 -87.35
C THR A 784 61.39 67.11 -87.43
N PRO A 785 61.50 67.93 -86.33
CA PRO A 785 61.10 67.83 -84.91
C PRO A 785 60.37 69.10 -84.34
N GLY A 786 59.98 69.06 -83.05
CA GLY A 786 59.66 70.24 -82.18
C GLY A 786 58.33 70.09 -81.41
N GLY A 787 58.14 70.53 -80.16
CA GLY A 787 58.99 71.27 -79.22
C GLY A 787 58.15 72.30 -78.44
N GLY A 788 57.90 72.12 -77.13
CA GLY A 788 57.06 73.03 -76.33
C GLY A 788 56.79 72.53 -74.90
N SER A 789 56.47 73.42 -73.96
CA SER A 789 56.50 73.18 -72.50
C SER A 789 55.39 73.94 -71.73
N THR A 790 55.23 73.63 -70.42
CA THR A 790 54.38 74.29 -69.38
C THR A 790 52.85 74.13 -69.54
N GLY A 791 52.02 74.11 -68.47
CA GLY A 791 52.29 74.01 -67.02
C GLY A 791 51.15 74.56 -66.12
N GLY A 792 50.88 73.92 -64.97
CA GLY A 792 50.17 74.48 -63.80
C GLY A 792 48.63 74.34 -63.72
N GLY A 793 48.07 74.20 -62.50
CA GLY A 793 46.63 74.49 -62.26
C GLY A 793 45.84 73.72 -61.16
N GLU A 794 46.24 73.84 -59.88
CA GLU A 794 45.34 73.91 -58.69
C GLU A 794 44.54 72.68 -58.15
N ASN A 795 44.27 72.78 -56.84
CA ASN A 795 43.74 71.81 -55.84
C ASN A 795 42.38 72.39 -55.30
N PRO A 796 41.73 72.01 -54.16
CA PRO A 796 41.98 70.93 -53.17
C PRO A 796 40.72 70.17 -52.63
N GLY A 797 40.94 69.22 -51.70
CA GLY A 797 40.05 68.90 -50.56
C GLY A 797 38.94 67.85 -50.76
N GLU A 798 38.45 67.14 -49.73
CA GLU A 798 38.92 66.96 -48.35
C GLU A 798 38.23 65.71 -47.70
N ASN A 799 38.77 65.19 -46.59
CA ASN A 799 38.26 64.07 -45.77
C ASN A 799 38.69 64.37 -44.31
N PRO A 800 38.07 63.92 -43.19
CA PRO A 800 36.93 63.00 -43.02
C PRO A 800 35.83 63.50 -42.02
N GLY A 801 34.85 62.64 -41.70
CA GLY A 801 33.87 62.86 -40.62
C GLY A 801 33.52 61.56 -39.86
N SER A 802 33.54 61.60 -38.52
CA SER A 802 33.40 60.44 -37.62
C SER A 802 31.96 60.20 -37.14
N GLY A 803 31.61 58.93 -36.84
CA GLY A 803 30.33 58.52 -36.23
C GLY A 803 30.56 57.57 -35.03
N SER A 804 29.84 57.81 -33.93
CA SER A 804 30.02 57.13 -32.63
C SER A 804 29.24 55.81 -32.53
N THR A 805 29.75 54.83 -31.76
CA THR A 805 29.09 53.54 -31.51
C THR A 805 28.71 53.36 -30.03
N THR A 806 27.47 52.92 -29.79
CA THR A 806 26.92 52.67 -28.44
C THR A 806 27.52 51.41 -27.79
N PRO A 807 27.87 51.42 -26.49
CA PRO A 807 28.40 50.23 -25.81
C PRO A 807 27.39 49.08 -25.72
N LYS A 808 27.91 47.84 -25.71
CA LYS A 808 27.15 46.60 -25.50
C LYS A 808 27.52 45.96 -24.15
N ARG A 809 26.58 45.26 -23.52
CA ARG A 809 26.74 44.48 -22.27
C ARG A 809 26.25 43.05 -22.46
N LYS A 810 26.76 42.13 -21.64
CA LYS A 810 26.45 40.69 -21.73
C LYS A 810 25.13 40.35 -21.02
N LEU A 811 24.34 39.47 -21.62
CA LEU A 811 23.11 38.89 -21.06
C LEU A 811 23.18 37.36 -21.08
N GLU A 812 22.97 36.74 -19.91
CA GLU A 812 23.01 35.29 -19.67
C GLU A 812 21.64 34.81 -19.21
N ILE A 813 21.06 33.81 -19.88
CA ILE A 813 19.70 33.31 -19.61
C ILE A 813 19.77 31.79 -19.41
N ALA A 814 19.45 31.30 -18.21
CA ALA A 814 19.47 29.87 -17.89
C ALA A 814 18.14 29.18 -18.28
N ASP A 815 17.03 29.68 -17.75
CA ASP A 815 15.75 28.96 -17.72
C ASP A 815 14.66 29.61 -18.60
N GLY A 816 15.09 30.29 -19.67
CA GLY A 816 14.19 30.98 -20.60
C GLY A 816 14.74 31.08 -22.02
N THR A 817 14.01 31.79 -22.86
CA THR A 817 14.33 32.07 -24.26
C THR A 817 14.23 33.57 -24.50
N LEU A 818 15.25 34.15 -25.16
CA LEU A 818 15.22 35.54 -25.63
C LEU A 818 14.20 35.64 -26.77
N THR A 819 13.16 36.45 -26.60
CA THR A 819 12.04 36.53 -27.57
C THR A 819 12.01 37.82 -28.37
N SER A 820 12.46 38.95 -27.82
CA SER A 820 12.74 40.14 -28.64
C SER A 820 13.76 41.09 -28.02
N VAL A 821 14.43 41.88 -28.87
CA VAL A 821 15.33 42.98 -28.50
C VAL A 821 15.06 44.16 -29.42
N THR A 822 14.61 45.28 -28.86
CA THR A 822 14.29 46.50 -29.60
C THR A 822 15.15 47.68 -29.16
N VAL A 823 15.59 48.49 -30.10
CA VAL A 823 16.34 49.75 -29.85
C VAL A 823 15.59 50.92 -30.45
N LYS A 824 15.74 52.11 -29.87
CA LYS A 824 15.22 53.34 -30.49
C LYS A 824 16.18 53.82 -31.57
N ASP A 825 15.66 54.11 -32.75
CA ASP A 825 16.40 54.82 -33.81
C ASP A 825 16.59 56.31 -33.49
N GLU A 826 17.32 57.03 -34.34
CA GLU A 826 17.60 58.47 -34.17
C GLU A 826 16.33 59.35 -34.17
N ASN A 827 15.19 58.81 -34.62
CA ASN A 827 13.89 59.48 -34.62
C ASN A 827 12.98 59.03 -33.45
N GLY A 828 13.47 58.14 -32.58
CA GLY A 828 12.77 57.64 -31.39
C GLY A 828 11.86 56.42 -31.62
N ASN A 829 11.83 55.84 -32.83
CA ASN A 829 11.00 54.66 -33.14
C ASN A 829 11.68 53.38 -32.68
N LEU A 830 10.90 52.42 -32.18
CA LEU A 830 11.39 51.09 -31.79
C LEU A 830 11.65 50.24 -33.04
N LYS A 831 12.91 49.85 -33.22
CA LYS A 831 13.39 48.91 -34.24
C LYS A 831 13.76 47.59 -33.58
N ASP A 832 13.17 46.49 -34.04
CA ASP A 832 13.59 45.14 -33.66
C ASP A 832 14.95 44.82 -34.28
N ILE A 833 15.84 44.25 -33.47
CA ILE A 833 17.21 43.86 -33.84
C ILE A 833 17.53 42.42 -33.41
N THR A 834 16.54 41.63 -32.99
CA THR A 834 16.69 40.28 -32.40
C THR A 834 17.56 39.36 -33.26
N ASP A 835 17.28 39.28 -34.57
CA ASP A 835 18.03 38.45 -35.53
C ASP A 835 19.50 38.88 -35.73
N THR A 836 19.88 40.08 -35.24
CA THR A 836 21.25 40.60 -35.31
C THR A 836 22.01 40.47 -33.98
N ILE A 837 21.37 39.97 -32.92
CA ILE A 837 22.03 39.71 -31.63
C ILE A 837 22.76 38.37 -31.69
N THR A 838 24.08 38.44 -31.79
CA THR A 838 24.96 37.27 -31.72
C THR A 838 25.23 36.83 -30.28
N LYS A 839 25.48 35.53 -30.10
CA LYS A 839 26.08 34.99 -28.88
C LYS A 839 27.61 35.07 -28.95
N ASP A 840 28.26 35.30 -27.82
CA ASP A 840 29.71 35.16 -27.68
C ASP A 840 30.14 33.69 -27.57
N LEU A 841 31.45 33.46 -27.48
CA LEU A 841 32.04 32.11 -27.37
C LEU A 841 31.64 31.38 -26.06
N ASP A 842 31.14 32.10 -25.06
CA ASP A 842 30.61 31.53 -23.81
C ASP A 842 29.09 31.29 -23.88
N GLY A 843 28.45 31.55 -25.03
CA GLY A 843 27.02 31.35 -25.27
C GLY A 843 26.11 32.49 -24.81
N LYS A 844 26.66 33.65 -24.43
CA LYS A 844 25.93 34.80 -23.85
C LYS A 844 25.60 35.83 -24.92
N TYR A 845 24.47 36.51 -24.81
CA TYR A 845 24.03 37.51 -25.79
C TYR A 845 24.72 38.85 -25.57
N GLU A 846 25.16 39.53 -26.64
CA GLU A 846 25.69 40.90 -26.56
C GLU A 846 24.63 41.96 -26.90
N ILE A 847 24.05 42.58 -25.87
CA ILE A 847 22.93 43.52 -26.00
C ILE A 847 23.42 44.98 -25.91
N PRO A 848 23.02 45.89 -26.81
CA PRO A 848 23.29 47.33 -26.66
C PRO A 848 22.68 47.91 -25.37
N VAL A 849 23.43 48.77 -24.68
CA VAL A 849 22.92 49.51 -23.51
C VAL A 849 21.71 50.34 -23.91
N GLY A 850 20.63 50.30 -23.12
CA GLY A 850 19.38 51.01 -23.40
C GLY A 850 18.43 50.31 -24.38
N ALA A 851 18.77 49.13 -24.90
CA ALA A 851 17.82 48.30 -25.64
C ALA A 851 16.72 47.74 -24.71
N LYS A 852 15.48 47.67 -25.18
CA LYS A 852 14.37 47.00 -24.47
C LYS A 852 14.35 45.53 -24.86
N VAL A 853 14.45 44.66 -23.86
CA VAL A 853 14.63 43.21 -23.99
C VAL A 853 13.40 42.49 -23.43
N THR A 854 12.98 41.41 -24.11
CA THR A 854 11.93 40.49 -23.64
C THR A 854 12.49 39.07 -23.57
N VAL A 855 12.26 38.39 -22.44
CA VAL A 855 12.67 37.00 -22.18
C VAL A 855 11.49 36.22 -21.61
N THR A 856 11.17 35.08 -22.21
CA THR A 856 10.08 34.21 -21.79
C THR A 856 10.62 33.00 -21.05
N ALA A 857 10.04 32.66 -19.90
CA ALA A 857 10.41 31.49 -19.10
C ALA A 857 10.05 30.18 -19.83
N LYS A 858 10.87 29.14 -19.63
CA LYS A 858 10.53 27.77 -20.07
C LYS A 858 9.37 27.22 -19.25
N ASP A 859 8.73 26.17 -19.75
CA ASP A 859 7.69 25.48 -18.98
C ASP A 859 8.26 24.79 -17.74
N ALA A 860 7.48 24.82 -16.66
CA ALA A 860 7.88 24.32 -15.37
C ALA A 860 7.96 22.77 -15.38
N PRO A 861 8.90 22.17 -14.62
CA PRO A 861 8.93 20.72 -14.41
C PRO A 861 7.63 20.20 -13.77
N GLU A 862 7.30 18.95 -14.04
CA GLU A 862 6.08 18.28 -13.56
C GLU A 862 5.95 18.36 -12.02
N GLY A 863 4.81 18.88 -11.53
CA GLY A 863 4.55 19.13 -10.10
C GLY A 863 5.00 20.50 -9.57
N MET A 864 5.55 21.38 -10.42
CA MET A 864 5.93 22.75 -10.05
C MET A 864 5.27 23.80 -10.95
N LYS A 865 5.09 25.01 -10.41
CA LYS A 865 4.65 26.21 -11.13
C LYS A 865 5.73 27.27 -11.16
N PHE A 866 5.65 28.20 -12.11
CA PHE A 866 6.50 29.38 -12.15
C PHE A 866 6.29 30.23 -10.89
N GLY A 867 7.38 30.66 -10.25
CA GLY A 867 7.38 31.57 -9.11
C GLY A 867 7.80 32.99 -9.51
N GLU A 868 9.09 33.19 -9.72
CA GLU A 868 9.66 34.49 -10.10
C GLU A 868 11.02 34.37 -10.82
N TRP A 869 11.45 35.45 -11.46
CA TRP A 869 12.78 35.61 -12.03
C TRP A 869 13.80 36.04 -10.98
N SER A 870 14.85 35.24 -10.82
CA SER A 870 16.08 35.64 -10.12
C SER A 870 16.96 36.43 -11.09
N ILE A 871 17.16 37.72 -10.79
CA ILE A 871 17.89 38.68 -11.62
C ILE A 871 19.17 39.08 -10.89
N SER A 872 20.35 38.93 -11.52
CA SER A 872 21.62 39.25 -10.85
C SER A 872 21.87 40.75 -10.65
N ASP A 873 21.22 41.60 -11.46
CA ASP A 873 21.37 43.05 -11.41
C ASP A 873 20.38 43.69 -10.44
N LYS A 874 20.91 44.31 -9.39
CA LYS A 874 20.11 44.97 -8.35
C LYS A 874 19.39 46.23 -8.82
N THR A 875 19.80 46.83 -9.94
CA THR A 875 19.11 48.00 -10.50
C THR A 875 17.76 47.60 -11.09
N LEU A 876 17.71 46.47 -11.80
CA LEU A 876 16.48 45.91 -12.37
C LEU A 876 15.52 45.37 -11.28
N LEU A 877 16.05 44.81 -10.19
CA LEU A 877 15.25 44.40 -9.02
C LEU A 877 14.61 45.58 -8.25
N SER A 878 15.03 46.82 -8.54
CA SER A 878 14.49 48.04 -7.92
C SER A 878 13.65 48.91 -8.87
N ASP A 879 13.48 48.47 -10.12
CA ASP A 879 12.65 49.13 -11.13
C ASP A 879 11.21 48.58 -11.03
N PRO A 880 10.20 49.40 -10.70
CA PRO A 880 8.82 48.94 -10.55
C PRO A 880 8.15 48.54 -11.87
N ASP A 881 8.73 48.90 -13.02
CA ASP A 881 8.21 48.55 -14.35
C ASP A 881 8.75 47.20 -14.88
N VAL A 882 9.55 46.47 -14.08
CA VAL A 882 10.11 45.14 -14.42
C VAL A 882 9.31 44.03 -13.72
N PRO A 883 8.45 43.27 -14.43
CA PRO A 883 7.53 42.31 -13.81
C PRO A 883 8.22 40.98 -13.49
N SER A 884 9.03 40.92 -12.42
CA SER A 884 9.78 39.72 -12.04
C SER A 884 8.92 38.49 -11.71
N THR A 885 7.62 38.67 -11.45
CA THR A 885 6.65 37.60 -11.14
C THR A 885 5.82 37.14 -12.36
N GLU A 886 6.09 37.66 -13.56
CA GLU A 886 5.44 37.21 -14.80
C GLU A 886 6.35 36.29 -15.62
N LYS A 887 5.77 35.37 -16.41
CA LYS A 887 6.53 34.47 -17.30
C LYS A 887 7.33 35.23 -18.36
N ASP A 888 6.85 36.38 -18.80
CA ASP A 888 7.51 37.26 -19.78
C ASP A 888 8.18 38.44 -19.07
N LEU A 889 9.50 38.37 -18.90
CA LEU A 889 10.28 39.45 -18.31
C LEU A 889 10.65 40.48 -19.37
N ILE A 890 10.19 41.72 -19.17
CA ILE A 890 10.50 42.87 -20.02
C ILE A 890 11.31 43.88 -19.23
N PHE A 891 12.48 44.28 -19.73
CA PHE A 891 13.33 45.29 -19.08
C PHE A 891 14.18 46.08 -20.08
N THR A 892 14.78 47.18 -19.64
CA THR A 892 15.75 47.95 -20.44
C THR A 892 17.16 47.57 -20.02
N MET A 893 18.04 47.21 -20.97
CA MET A 893 19.38 46.73 -20.68
C MET A 893 20.22 47.79 -19.94
N PRO A 894 20.62 47.55 -18.69
CA PRO A 894 21.35 48.53 -17.88
C PRO A 894 22.81 48.62 -18.32
N ASP A 895 23.47 49.75 -18.01
CA ASP A 895 24.90 49.93 -18.25
C ASP A 895 25.78 49.26 -17.17
N ASN A 896 25.51 47.98 -16.88
CA ASN A 896 26.26 47.21 -15.90
C ASN A 896 27.44 46.48 -16.57
N PRO A 897 28.70 46.79 -16.22
CA PRO A 897 29.88 46.14 -16.82
C PRO A 897 29.99 44.64 -16.54
N ASP A 898 29.41 44.14 -15.44
CA ASP A 898 29.44 42.71 -15.09
C ASP A 898 28.39 41.87 -15.88
N GLY A 899 27.46 42.55 -16.56
CA GLY A 899 26.36 41.94 -17.31
C GLY A 899 25.17 41.50 -16.44
N VAL A 900 24.11 41.06 -17.10
CA VAL A 900 22.86 40.62 -16.46
C VAL A 900 22.71 39.11 -16.60
N LYS A 901 22.36 38.43 -15.50
CA LYS A 901 22.00 37.00 -15.49
C LYS A 901 20.57 36.81 -15.04
N LEU A 902 19.87 35.89 -15.70
CA LEU A 902 18.46 35.54 -15.47
C LEU A 902 18.30 34.03 -15.28
N SER A 903 17.69 33.61 -14.17
CA SER A 903 17.25 32.23 -13.90
C SER A 903 15.86 32.23 -13.27
N VAL A 904 15.12 31.12 -13.36
CA VAL A 904 13.74 31.03 -12.85
C VAL A 904 13.69 30.28 -11.53
N VAL A 905 12.92 30.79 -10.58
CA VAL A 905 12.54 30.09 -9.35
C VAL A 905 11.17 29.44 -9.56
N TYR A 906 11.12 28.12 -9.45
CA TYR A 906 9.88 27.34 -9.49
C TYR A 906 9.40 26.99 -8.07
N LEU A 907 8.09 26.85 -7.88
CA LEU A 907 7.42 26.59 -6.61
C LEU A 907 6.58 25.31 -6.71
N GLU A 908 6.45 24.54 -5.63
CA GLU A 908 5.57 23.36 -5.59
C GLU A 908 4.08 23.74 -5.69
N GLU A 909 3.29 22.88 -6.33
CA GLU A 909 1.86 23.12 -6.55
C GLU A 909 1.01 22.58 -5.38
N SER A 910 0.69 23.47 -4.42
CA SER A 910 -0.12 23.13 -3.25
C SER A 910 -1.63 23.05 -3.54
N ILE A 911 -2.28 22.04 -2.96
CA ILE A 911 -3.70 21.72 -3.19
C ILE A 911 -4.61 22.48 -2.19
N GLY A 912 -5.48 23.36 -2.70
CA GLY A 912 -6.80 23.64 -2.11
C GLY A 912 -6.95 24.80 -1.11
N GLU A 913 -7.44 25.93 -1.63
CA GLU A 913 -8.31 26.98 -1.03
C GLU A 913 -8.05 27.57 0.38
N GLU A 914 -8.06 28.91 0.43
CA GLU A 914 -7.89 29.78 1.62
C GLU A 914 -9.26 30.35 2.09
N PRO A 915 -9.42 30.98 3.29
CA PRO A 915 -8.93 32.36 3.44
C PRO A 915 -8.50 32.87 4.84
N ASN A 916 -7.67 33.93 4.82
CA ASN A 916 -7.50 35.01 5.81
C ASN A 916 -6.70 34.76 7.12
N LEU A 917 -5.51 35.39 7.23
CA LEU A 917 -5.29 36.60 8.05
C LEU A 917 -3.84 37.15 7.99
N VAL A 918 -3.70 38.38 7.49
CA VAL A 918 -2.87 39.53 7.98
C VAL A 918 -1.84 39.19 9.10
N GLU A 919 -0.51 39.40 8.99
CA GLU A 919 0.18 40.71 8.90
C GLU A 919 1.69 40.62 8.53
N LYS A 920 2.40 41.76 8.48
CA LYS A 920 3.74 42.02 7.88
C LYS A 920 4.94 41.58 8.74
N GLY A 921 6.09 41.26 8.12
CA GLY A 921 7.35 41.11 8.87
C GLY A 921 8.67 40.75 8.14
N ALA A 922 9.20 41.65 7.29
CA ALA A 922 10.63 41.85 6.92
C ALA A 922 11.54 40.69 6.41
N LEU A 923 12.19 40.95 5.27
CA LEU A 923 13.32 40.18 4.71
C LEU A 923 14.60 40.23 5.57
N ALA A 924 15.24 39.07 5.78
CA ALA A 924 16.69 38.82 5.73
C ALA A 924 16.95 37.31 5.99
N GLY A 925 17.76 36.56 5.23
CA GLY A 925 18.51 36.88 4.02
C GLY A 925 19.86 36.14 3.98
N THR A 926 19.90 34.94 3.40
CA THR A 926 21.15 34.32 2.87
C THR A 926 20.83 33.19 1.88
N VAL A 927 21.34 33.31 0.66
CA VAL A 927 21.36 32.24 -0.35
C VAL A 927 22.68 31.47 -0.23
N VAL A 928 22.63 30.13 -0.26
CA VAL A 928 23.79 29.28 -0.62
C VAL A 928 23.32 28.21 -1.61
N VAL A 929 24.12 28.02 -2.66
CA VAL A 929 23.79 27.29 -3.90
C VAL A 929 24.29 25.84 -3.86
N GLY A 930 23.49 24.91 -4.39
CA GLY A 930 23.94 23.63 -4.97
C GLY A 930 24.42 22.56 -3.98
N SER A 931 23.88 21.34 -4.00
CA SER A 931 23.96 20.45 -5.17
C SER A 931 23.17 19.16 -4.93
N ALA A 932 22.59 18.60 -5.99
CA ALA A 932 21.91 17.32 -5.93
C ALA A 932 22.91 16.16 -6.12
N ALA A 933 23.13 15.36 -5.07
CA ALA A 933 23.49 13.94 -5.11
C ALA A 933 23.85 13.42 -3.71
N LEU A 934 22.87 12.92 -2.95
CA LEU A 934 23.03 11.81 -2.00
C LEU A 934 21.66 11.39 -1.46
N LEU A 935 21.09 10.36 -2.06
CA LEU A 935 20.18 9.47 -1.35
C LEU A 935 20.93 8.79 -0.20
N TYR A 936 20.17 8.36 0.81
CA TYR A 936 20.56 7.44 1.89
C TYR A 936 21.10 8.07 3.19
N GLN A 937 20.27 7.97 4.24
CA GLN A 937 20.52 8.18 5.68
C GLN A 937 20.60 9.63 6.21
N GLY A 938 19.41 10.20 6.41
CA GLY A 938 19.15 11.28 7.37
C GLY A 938 17.64 11.45 7.53
N HIS A 939 17.15 11.68 8.76
CA HIS A 939 15.74 11.94 9.10
C HIS A 939 14.72 10.78 8.94
N MET A 940 14.81 9.81 9.85
CA MET A 940 13.62 9.56 10.68
C MET A 940 13.69 10.49 11.89
N LEU A 941 12.62 11.25 12.14
CA LEU A 941 12.06 11.65 13.45
C LEU A 941 11.08 12.81 13.20
N GLY A 942 9.82 12.47 12.90
CA GLY A 942 8.78 13.46 12.56
C GLY A 942 7.34 12.95 12.62
N THR A 943 7.10 11.63 12.63
CA THR A 943 5.74 11.04 12.57
C THR A 943 5.59 9.74 13.37
N GLU A 944 6.32 9.58 14.48
CA GLU A 944 6.12 8.44 15.41
C GLU A 944 5.83 8.85 16.87
N LEU A 945 5.32 10.08 17.08
CA LEU A 945 4.95 10.58 18.42
C LEU A 945 3.45 10.51 18.75
N TYR A 946 2.60 9.94 17.87
CA TYR A 946 1.13 9.93 18.04
C TYR A 946 0.51 8.55 18.36
N LEU A 947 1.30 7.46 18.33
CA LEU A 947 0.78 6.09 18.51
C LEU A 947 1.46 5.27 19.62
N ARG A 948 2.16 5.92 20.57
CA ARG A 948 2.88 5.26 21.68
C ARG A 948 2.42 5.64 23.10
N TYR A 949 1.13 5.92 23.27
CA TYR A 949 0.54 6.21 24.59
C TYR A 949 -0.56 5.23 25.06
N LEU A 950 -0.52 3.98 24.59
CA LEU A 950 -1.30 2.88 25.19
C LEU A 950 -0.45 1.60 25.40
N LEU A 951 0.00 1.47 26.66
CA LEU A 951 0.29 0.22 27.38
C LEU A 951 1.55 -0.60 27.00
N PRO A 952 2.09 -1.43 27.93
CA PRO A 952 3.55 -1.55 28.07
C PRO A 952 4.14 -2.94 27.74
N HIS A 953 5.40 -2.90 27.28
CA HIS A 953 6.51 -3.83 27.55
C HIS A 953 6.23 -5.35 27.61
N GLY A 954 6.75 -6.11 26.62
CA GLY A 954 6.73 -7.58 26.72
C GLY A 954 7.64 -8.42 25.80
N ALA A 955 8.18 -7.91 24.69
CA ALA A 955 9.04 -8.73 23.81
C ALA A 955 10.15 -7.91 23.10
N VAL A 956 11.37 -8.47 23.07
CA VAL A 956 12.55 -7.90 22.39
C VAL A 956 13.18 -8.96 21.49
N ILE A 957 13.28 -8.69 20.19
CA ILE A 957 14.21 -9.35 19.26
C ILE A 957 14.71 -8.33 18.22
N PRO A 958 16.03 -8.02 18.18
CA PRO A 958 16.74 -7.59 16.98
C PRO A 958 17.51 -8.79 16.38
N GLN A 959 17.27 -9.19 15.13
CA GLN A 959 17.77 -8.62 13.87
C GLN A 959 19.15 -9.16 13.39
N ASN A 960 19.26 -9.23 12.07
CA ASN A 960 20.18 -10.07 11.29
C ASN A 960 21.37 -9.29 10.66
N ARG A 961 22.25 -10.04 9.97
CA ARG A 961 23.21 -9.65 8.90
C ARG A 961 24.66 -9.31 9.34
N ALA A 962 25.72 -9.65 8.58
CA ALA A 962 25.89 -10.58 7.46
C ALA A 962 27.41 -10.75 7.10
N CYS A 963 27.67 -11.59 6.08
CA CYS A 963 28.85 -11.65 5.19
C CYS A 963 30.03 -12.59 5.53
N CYS A 964 30.48 -13.23 4.44
CA CYS A 964 31.47 -14.32 4.40
C CYS A 964 32.89 -13.80 4.12
N CYS A 965 33.92 -14.49 4.64
CA CYS A 965 34.82 -15.38 3.87
C CYS A 965 36.20 -15.51 4.56
N GLY A 966 36.76 -16.72 4.71
CA GLY A 966 38.18 -16.87 5.10
C GLY A 966 38.61 -18.07 5.96
N ARG A 967 38.79 -19.23 5.33
CA ARG A 967 39.77 -20.32 5.64
C ARG A 967 40.01 -20.87 7.06
N MET A 968 39.83 -22.21 7.10
CA MET A 968 40.68 -23.28 7.65
C MET A 968 40.45 -23.82 9.10
N PRO A 969 40.27 -25.16 9.25
CA PRO A 969 40.07 -25.85 10.54
C PRO A 969 41.21 -26.81 10.96
N LYS A 970 41.29 -27.11 12.28
CA LYS A 970 41.92 -28.27 13.01
C LYS A 970 42.14 -27.83 14.48
N ILE A 971 42.12 -28.62 15.56
CA ILE A 971 42.25 -30.07 15.86
C ILE A 971 41.41 -30.33 17.15
N ARG A 972 40.50 -31.31 17.22
CA ARG A 972 40.66 -32.71 17.72
C ARG A 972 41.18 -32.90 19.17
N ASN A 973 40.32 -33.42 20.06
CA ASN A 973 40.42 -34.72 20.78
C ASN A 973 39.13 -34.90 21.61
N LEU A 974 38.31 -35.95 21.46
CA LEU A 974 38.50 -37.35 21.95
C LEU A 974 38.75 -37.35 23.47
N SER A 975 37.88 -37.94 24.31
CA SER A 975 37.49 -39.36 24.27
C SER A 975 36.14 -39.71 24.94
N ALA A 976 35.36 -40.58 24.30
CA ALA A 976 34.47 -41.59 24.95
C ALA A 976 35.29 -42.91 25.17
N PRO A 977 34.79 -44.14 25.52
CA PRO A 977 33.40 -44.67 25.46
C PRO A 977 33.02 -45.76 26.53
N LEU A 978 32.03 -46.60 26.18
CA LEU A 978 31.53 -47.87 26.80
C LEU A 978 30.54 -47.72 27.97
N SER A 979 29.52 -48.58 28.17
CA SER A 979 28.75 -49.54 27.32
C SER A 979 27.50 -49.98 28.14
N THR A 980 26.48 -50.71 27.66
CA THR A 980 26.20 -51.48 26.42
C THR A 980 24.67 -51.46 26.15
N ALA A 981 24.18 -52.06 25.05
CA ALA A 981 22.75 -52.28 24.82
C ALA A 981 22.20 -53.55 25.51
N ILE A 982 20.94 -53.47 25.97
CA ILE A 982 19.85 -54.45 25.76
C ILE A 982 18.62 -53.63 25.38
#